data_AF-A0A972U0D0-F1
#
_entry.id   AF-A0A972U0D0-F1
#
_cell.length_a   1.000
_cell.length_b   1.000
_cell.length_c   1.000
_cell.angle_alpha   90.00
_cell.angle_beta   90.00
_cell.angle_gamma   90.00
#
_symmetry.space_group_name_H-M   'P 1'
#
loop_
_entity.id
_entity.type
_entity.pdbx_description
1 polymer ?
#
loop_
_entity_poly.entity_id
_entity_poly.type
_entity_poly.pdbx_seq_one_letter_code
_entity_poly.pdbx_strand_id
1 'polypeptide(L)'
;SGADLSLIAASSVALLFALAAIIRSGLVPFQSWLPETAEAPSPVSALLHAGIVNGAGIIGVLAWPIFKAAPVVLLGLILVGIATVAIGTWTARLRADVKGQLASSTTAQMGYMTIQLGIGLPAAALAHLIAHGYYKAWLFMRAGGAVTHQRTTPFASSRGAGSQRAWSLALPAMAVVIGVVVAAPALVSSVSSLGYAAVLPLLLALTAAAVATYGIARLPKFAAKTVGLIAASAGIAAALYQWGLLGWEELLGASLPLASVWAPAPTLALLAVIVGCAIVIAIYTARIVRDPAAPLGVRLSGSALSPAVRKWTGQAAWPAANSDAQLELSPESATALVDAASALCAPSWPLRSFVASNPMEQFERFSFNEASGIANQRLGATTYLPLSVFVELYDRGRITDADLTVAFGERAQGDGVMAGSDPTPTTPIRVAQLIARARHGIDDGTVARERVGGRRVDSLRSEGGRATAAELVDEHAALWAQRAWFRALNESASPWKLWHQAASNENYDAAVGVAGISALVRELPEDPALALVILLERSGLTQEELFEYVSELLLAGPGWASHAHWRSRESGDVSAVLELATLRCALDLLISGAADSDGRRAIDLRLSAGTAADVQDPSSNAEDEREDAQIWQAAFERGFRDELISAVSRNAAGAANTVAADEARSPERPDAQVLMCIDVRSERMRRSIESTSGRYETFGFAGFFGTALRYEIEPGVHFDQCPVLIKPTHQINAINDPSQNLRVASRAAVLAASSAPITPLLVAEAGGLLAGAASLIQSTVPGYWHQLNHRWKAIADRWGTQSMATVIPVPSSAVPPASDAEVVDGIAIDSLPVGLEIGAKLALASSALRAIGLVENFAPLILVCGHRATTENNAFAAGYDCGACGGNGGQVNARELADALNNPQVRDELVAVGIEIPADTVAVAAAHDTTTDVIDLDPAFVPGDGHADHVANVKTDLHQARLAASQERAVALPGARAAAGDPQAAAEHVMRRSTDWSQPVPEWGLAGNAAFVIGPRSLTEDLDLGGRVFLHSYNPDLDPTNSTLELLLTAPAVVTQWINSQYYFSTVDPQRFGAGDKTTHNVIGDIGVVSGAHGDLRIGLPWQAIFPGDPVAAAAGSSRSGPSSDAGSPAASVLRGVHEPLRLMIVVFADLKDISGVVADHGNLQNMFGNEWASLCAIDPTTGIASRLDRHLKWQPWHQADEKIGAAL
;
A
#
# COMPACT_ATOMS: atom_id res chain seq x y z
N SER A 1 70.70 1.71 -9.22
CA SER A 1 69.62 0.78 -8.83
C SER A 1 68.61 1.46 -7.89
N GLY A 2 68.13 2.66 -8.23
CA GLY A 2 67.24 3.45 -7.36
C GLY A 2 65.81 3.66 -7.90
N ALA A 3 65.44 3.03 -9.02
CA ALA A 3 64.18 3.30 -9.72
C ALA A 3 63.08 2.25 -9.46
N ASP A 4 63.44 1.03 -9.07
CA ASP A 4 62.46 -0.06 -8.96
C ASP A 4 61.61 0.02 -7.68
N LEU A 5 62.13 0.65 -6.61
CA LEU A 5 61.35 0.88 -5.39
C LEU A 5 60.16 1.83 -5.59
N SER A 6 60.25 2.79 -6.53
CA SER A 6 59.17 3.79 -6.69
C SER A 6 57.92 3.24 -7.37
N LEU A 7 58.05 2.32 -8.34
CA LEU A 7 56.90 1.72 -9.01
C LEU A 7 56.19 0.68 -8.12
N ILE A 8 56.96 -0.11 -7.36
CA ILE A 8 56.40 -1.07 -6.40
C ILE A 8 55.69 -0.32 -5.28
N ALA A 9 56.33 0.68 -4.66
CA ALA A 9 55.69 1.48 -3.61
C ALA A 9 54.44 2.22 -4.12
N ALA A 10 54.49 2.84 -5.31
CA ALA A 10 53.31 3.50 -5.90
C ALA A 10 52.17 2.50 -6.17
N SER A 11 52.49 1.29 -6.67
CA SER A 11 51.50 0.24 -6.91
C SER A 11 50.91 -0.32 -5.62
N SER A 12 51.70 -0.48 -4.55
CA SER A 12 51.22 -0.89 -3.23
C SER A 12 50.32 0.17 -2.60
N VAL A 13 50.68 1.45 -2.68
CA VAL A 13 49.85 2.56 -2.21
C VAL A 13 48.55 2.66 -3.03
N ALA A 14 48.64 2.56 -4.36
CA ALA A 14 47.46 2.51 -5.24
C ALA A 14 46.54 1.32 -4.90
N LEU A 15 47.10 0.15 -4.58
CA LEU A 15 46.34 -1.04 -4.18
C LEU A 15 45.64 -0.85 -2.83
N LEU A 16 46.25 -0.15 -1.86
CA LEU A 16 45.60 0.18 -0.59
C LEU A 16 44.44 1.18 -0.80
N PHE A 17 44.62 2.21 -1.64
CA PHE A 17 43.52 3.09 -2.03
C PHE A 17 42.42 2.36 -2.81
N ALA A 18 42.77 1.44 -3.70
CA ALA A 18 41.82 0.58 -4.41
C ALA A 18 41.02 -0.29 -3.44
N LEU A 19 41.68 -0.92 -2.45
CA LEU A 19 41.01 -1.75 -1.45
C LEU A 19 40.06 -0.92 -0.58
N ALA A 20 40.46 0.28 -0.15
CA ALA A 20 39.60 1.21 0.58
C ALA A 20 38.39 1.65 -0.25
N ALA A 21 38.57 1.96 -1.53
CA ALA A 21 37.50 2.25 -2.48
C ALA A 21 36.53 1.06 -2.66
N ILE A 22 37.07 -0.15 -2.87
CA ILE A 22 36.32 -1.40 -3.04
C ILE A 22 35.42 -1.69 -1.83
N ILE A 23 35.99 -1.63 -0.61
CA ILE A 23 35.24 -1.88 0.63
C ILE A 23 34.18 -0.79 0.84
N ARG A 24 34.55 0.49 0.71
CA ARG A 24 33.64 1.62 1.02
C ARG A 24 32.46 1.72 0.06
N SER A 25 32.62 1.31 -1.20
CA SER A 25 31.54 1.30 -2.20
C SER A 25 30.80 -0.02 -2.35
N GLY A 26 31.04 -1.01 -1.48
CA GLY A 26 30.39 -2.30 -1.57
C GLY A 26 30.63 -2.97 -2.92
N LEU A 27 31.85 -2.85 -3.46
CA LEU A 27 32.24 -3.56 -4.69
C LEU A 27 32.55 -5.02 -4.35
N VAL A 28 32.48 -5.90 -5.34
CA VAL A 28 32.72 -7.34 -5.16
C VAL A 28 34.13 -7.59 -4.61
N PRO A 29 34.31 -8.38 -3.52
CA PRO A 29 33.33 -9.28 -2.88
C PRO A 29 32.58 -8.72 -1.66
N PHE A 30 32.69 -7.43 -1.34
CA PHE A 30 32.14 -6.83 -0.11
C PHE A 30 30.75 -6.19 -0.29
N GLN A 31 29.97 -6.64 -1.29
CA GLN A 31 28.72 -5.98 -1.66
C GLN A 31 27.50 -6.28 -0.76
N SER A 32 27.57 -7.26 0.15
CA SER A 32 26.37 -7.80 0.83
C SER A 32 25.66 -6.81 1.76
N TRP A 33 26.41 -5.99 2.49
CA TRP A 33 25.85 -5.03 3.46
C TRP A 33 25.02 -3.91 2.80
N LEU A 34 25.26 -3.61 1.52
CA LEU A 34 24.62 -2.49 0.85
C LEU A 34 23.12 -2.75 0.58
N PRO A 35 22.70 -3.94 0.09
CA PRO A 35 21.33 -4.46 0.16
C PRO A 35 20.61 -4.35 1.51
N GLU A 36 21.30 -4.52 2.64
CA GLU A 36 20.72 -4.47 3.99
C GLU A 36 20.35 -3.04 4.41
N THR A 37 21.06 -2.02 3.90
CA THR A 37 20.75 -0.60 4.19
C THR A 37 19.36 -0.14 3.72
N ALA A 38 18.62 -0.97 2.99
CA ALA A 38 17.19 -0.78 2.72
C ALA A 38 16.33 -0.73 4.01
N GLU A 39 16.82 -1.27 5.13
CA GLU A 39 16.21 -1.12 6.46
C GLU A 39 16.20 0.32 6.97
N ALA A 40 17.15 1.14 6.54
CA ALA A 40 17.21 2.51 7.00
C ALA A 40 15.98 3.31 6.52
N PRO A 41 15.53 4.30 7.31
CA PRO A 41 14.53 5.27 6.89
C PRO A 41 14.84 5.83 5.50
N SER A 42 13.84 6.00 4.64
CA SER A 42 14.05 6.47 3.25
C SER A 42 14.97 7.70 3.10
N PRO A 43 14.95 8.72 3.99
CA PRO A 43 15.92 9.82 3.98
C PRO A 43 17.36 9.40 4.28
N VAL A 44 17.55 8.44 5.18
CA VAL A 44 18.87 7.88 5.53
C VAL A 44 19.38 7.02 4.37
N SER A 45 18.53 6.19 3.76
CA SER A 45 18.88 5.45 2.53
C SER A 45 19.24 6.40 1.39
N ALA A 46 18.48 7.47 1.20
CA ALA A 46 18.79 8.51 0.23
C ALA A 46 20.18 9.12 0.47
N LEU A 47 20.52 9.51 1.70
CA LEU A 47 21.84 10.04 2.06
C LEU A 47 22.97 9.00 1.87
N LEU A 48 22.73 7.75 2.28
CA LEU A 48 23.68 6.66 2.16
C LEU A 48 24.07 6.42 0.69
N HIS A 49 23.07 6.20 -0.17
CA HIS A 49 23.28 5.87 -1.58
C HIS A 49 23.58 7.08 -2.47
N ALA A 50 23.21 8.31 -2.07
CA ALA A 50 23.57 9.52 -2.81
C ALA A 50 25.00 10.01 -2.53
N GLY A 51 25.61 9.65 -1.40
CA GLY A 51 26.91 10.18 -0.99
C GLY A 51 27.83 9.21 -0.26
N ILE A 52 27.40 8.64 0.87
CA ILE A 52 28.27 7.93 1.82
C ILE A 52 28.92 6.68 1.21
N VAL A 53 28.18 5.99 0.34
CA VAL A 53 28.58 4.78 -0.39
C VAL A 53 29.55 5.10 -1.55
N ASN A 54 29.66 6.35 -1.98
CA ASN A 54 30.36 6.70 -3.23
C ASN A 54 31.89 6.82 -3.08
N GLY A 55 32.46 6.08 -2.12
CA GLY A 55 33.89 6.09 -1.79
C GLY A 55 34.82 5.83 -2.97
N ALA A 56 34.48 4.91 -3.89
CA ALA A 56 35.30 4.62 -5.07
C ALA A 56 35.40 5.80 -6.05
N GLY A 57 34.30 6.53 -6.27
CA GLY A 57 34.31 7.76 -7.07
C GLY A 57 35.16 8.86 -6.40
N ILE A 58 34.92 9.11 -5.12
CA ILE A 58 35.62 10.16 -4.36
C ILE A 58 37.12 9.86 -4.22
N ILE A 59 37.48 8.66 -3.75
CA ILE A 59 38.88 8.22 -3.58
C ILE A 59 39.58 8.13 -4.95
N GLY A 60 38.89 7.60 -5.97
CA GLY A 60 39.44 7.47 -7.33
C GLY A 60 39.81 8.81 -7.96
N VAL A 61 38.96 9.83 -7.80
CA VAL A 61 39.20 11.20 -8.29
C VAL A 61 40.28 11.90 -7.46
N LEU A 62 40.22 11.86 -6.13
CA LEU A 62 41.19 12.52 -5.26
C LEU A 62 42.60 11.90 -5.35
N ALA A 63 42.69 10.57 -5.43
CA ALA A 63 43.94 9.83 -5.59
C ALA A 63 44.31 9.59 -7.06
N TRP A 64 43.68 10.29 -8.03
CA TRP A 64 43.97 10.13 -9.45
C TRP A 64 45.47 10.22 -9.82
N PRO A 65 46.29 11.11 -9.22
CA PRO A 65 47.73 11.16 -9.47
C PRO A 65 48.49 9.88 -9.09
N ILE A 66 47.97 9.09 -8.15
CA ILE A 66 48.52 7.80 -7.71
C ILE A 66 48.03 6.69 -8.65
N PHE A 67 46.73 6.66 -8.95
CA PHE A 67 46.13 5.64 -9.82
C PHE A 67 46.70 5.64 -11.24
N LYS A 68 46.91 6.82 -11.85
CA LYS A 68 47.52 6.92 -13.19
C LYS A 68 48.95 6.38 -13.27
N ALA A 69 49.64 6.25 -12.13
CA ALA A 69 50.99 5.70 -12.05
C ALA A 69 51.03 4.17 -11.87
N ALA A 70 49.89 3.51 -11.68
CA ALA A 70 49.80 2.06 -11.42
C ALA A 70 48.77 1.36 -12.35
N PRO A 71 49.07 1.17 -13.66
CA PRO A 71 48.14 0.59 -14.63
C PRO A 71 47.62 -0.82 -14.28
N VAL A 72 48.42 -1.62 -13.55
CA VAL A 72 48.00 -2.96 -13.08
C VAL A 72 46.84 -2.85 -12.08
N VAL A 73 46.84 -1.83 -11.22
CA VAL A 73 45.74 -1.58 -10.26
C VAL A 73 44.49 -1.11 -11.00
N LEU A 74 44.63 -0.28 -12.03
CA LEU A 74 43.51 0.12 -12.90
C LEU A 74 42.87 -1.08 -13.62
N LEU A 75 43.66 -2.05 -14.11
CA LEU A 75 43.12 -3.29 -14.68
C LEU A 75 42.34 -4.11 -13.64
N GLY A 76 42.86 -4.19 -12.40
CA GLY A 76 42.15 -4.82 -11.28
C GLY A 76 40.80 -4.15 -10.99
N LEU A 77 40.77 -2.81 -10.98
CA LEU A 77 39.54 -2.03 -10.83
C LEU A 77 38.53 -2.29 -11.96
N ILE A 78 38.98 -2.44 -13.22
CA ILE A 78 38.08 -2.80 -14.34
C ILE A 78 37.45 -4.17 -14.12
N LEU A 79 38.23 -5.19 -13.72
CA LEU A 79 37.73 -6.54 -13.48
C LEU A 79 36.73 -6.58 -12.31
N VAL A 80 37.05 -5.91 -11.19
CA VAL A 80 36.14 -5.77 -10.05
C VAL A 80 34.88 -5.00 -10.45
N GLY A 81 35.02 -3.93 -11.24
CA GLY A 81 33.90 -3.15 -11.78
C GLY A 81 32.95 -3.98 -12.63
N ILE A 82 33.47 -4.77 -13.58
CA ILE A 82 32.66 -5.68 -14.43
C ILE A 82 31.92 -6.72 -13.58
N ALA A 83 32.61 -7.36 -12.62
CA ALA A 83 31.99 -8.33 -11.71
C ALA A 83 30.89 -7.68 -10.84
N THR A 84 31.10 -6.45 -10.40
CA THR A 84 30.15 -5.69 -9.58
C THR A 84 28.92 -5.25 -10.40
N VAL A 85 29.12 -4.80 -11.65
CA VAL A 85 28.01 -4.52 -12.59
C VAL A 85 27.17 -5.77 -12.81
N ALA A 86 27.79 -6.94 -13.01
CA ALA A 86 27.07 -8.22 -13.18
C ALA A 86 26.22 -8.56 -11.95
N ILE A 87 26.82 -8.62 -10.76
CA ILE A 87 26.16 -9.05 -9.52
C ILE A 87 25.09 -8.04 -9.08
N GLY A 88 25.38 -6.73 -9.13
CA GLY A 88 24.39 -5.69 -8.82
C GLY A 88 23.19 -5.74 -9.76
N THR A 89 23.42 -5.95 -11.06
CA THR A 89 22.33 -6.05 -12.05
C THR A 89 21.48 -7.31 -11.87
N TRP A 90 22.08 -8.47 -11.57
CA TRP A 90 21.34 -9.71 -11.36
C TRP A 90 20.57 -9.71 -10.05
N THR A 91 21.17 -9.26 -8.94
CA THR A 91 20.47 -9.16 -7.64
C THR A 91 19.29 -8.19 -7.70
N ALA A 92 19.42 -7.06 -8.40
CA ALA A 92 18.32 -6.11 -8.65
C ALA A 92 17.13 -6.71 -9.44
N ARG A 93 17.23 -7.93 -9.99
CA ARG A 93 16.08 -8.63 -10.65
C ARG A 93 15.48 -9.74 -9.83
N LEU A 94 16.19 -10.18 -8.79
CA LEU A 94 15.75 -11.21 -7.88
C LEU A 94 15.03 -10.61 -6.66
N ARG A 95 15.38 -9.37 -6.31
CA ARG A 95 14.73 -8.61 -5.26
C ARG A 95 13.33 -8.15 -5.67
N ALA A 96 12.36 -8.47 -4.82
CA ALA A 96 10.98 -8.01 -4.92
C ALA A 96 10.76 -6.61 -4.32
N ASP A 97 11.71 -6.16 -3.51
CA ASP A 97 11.61 -4.96 -2.71
C ASP A 97 12.20 -3.72 -3.42
N VAL A 98 11.47 -2.62 -3.46
CA VAL A 98 11.84 -1.43 -4.24
C VAL A 98 13.14 -0.80 -3.73
N LYS A 99 13.32 -0.63 -2.41
CA LYS A 99 14.56 -0.06 -1.86
C LYS A 99 15.77 -0.95 -2.15
N GLY A 100 15.60 -2.27 -2.11
CA GLY A 100 16.67 -3.22 -2.41
C GLY A 100 17.05 -3.29 -3.88
N GLN A 101 16.10 -3.16 -4.81
CA GLN A 101 16.42 -2.94 -6.23
C GLN A 101 17.18 -1.63 -6.44
N LEU A 102 16.82 -0.57 -5.72
CA LEU A 102 17.55 0.70 -5.71
C LEU A 102 18.96 0.54 -5.12
N ALA A 103 19.15 -0.25 -4.07
CA ALA A 103 20.46 -0.53 -3.48
C ALA A 103 21.34 -1.37 -4.40
N SER A 104 20.83 -2.49 -4.94
CA SER A 104 21.56 -3.35 -5.90
C SER A 104 21.91 -2.62 -7.20
N SER A 105 21.07 -1.68 -7.66
CA SER A 105 21.44 -0.82 -8.79
C SER A 105 22.47 0.25 -8.42
N THR A 106 22.55 0.71 -7.16
CA THR A 106 23.70 1.52 -6.70
C THR A 106 24.99 0.70 -6.75
N THR A 107 24.98 -0.56 -6.32
CA THR A 107 26.12 -1.50 -6.49
C THR A 107 26.62 -1.53 -7.93
N ALA A 108 25.71 -1.71 -8.90
CA ALA A 108 26.06 -1.74 -10.32
C ALA A 108 26.65 -0.41 -10.82
N GLN A 109 26.09 0.73 -10.41
CA GLN A 109 26.60 2.05 -10.81
C GLN A 109 27.98 2.36 -10.21
N MET A 110 28.24 1.96 -8.96
CA MET A 110 29.58 2.07 -8.36
C MET A 110 30.60 1.18 -9.08
N GLY A 111 30.20 -0.03 -9.50
CA GLY A 111 30.99 -0.88 -10.38
C GLY A 111 31.33 -0.19 -11.70
N TYR A 112 30.38 0.53 -12.30
CA TYR A 112 30.59 1.27 -13.55
C TYR A 112 31.49 2.51 -13.40
N MET A 113 31.31 3.33 -12.36
CA MET A 113 32.26 4.43 -12.04
C MET A 113 33.68 3.91 -11.82
N THR A 114 33.81 2.70 -11.26
CA THR A 114 35.10 2.02 -11.09
C THR A 114 35.72 1.60 -12.44
N ILE A 115 34.89 1.18 -13.42
CA ILE A 115 35.35 0.97 -14.80
C ILE A 115 35.80 2.30 -15.42
N GLN A 116 35.05 3.40 -15.27
CA GLN A 116 35.40 4.73 -15.81
C GLN A 116 36.77 5.21 -15.30
N LEU A 117 37.04 5.06 -13.99
CA LEU A 117 38.35 5.33 -13.39
C LEU A 117 39.43 4.41 -13.98
N GLY A 118 39.15 3.11 -14.06
CA GLY A 118 40.05 2.09 -14.62
C GLY A 118 40.48 2.34 -16.07
N ILE A 119 39.57 2.83 -16.93
CA ILE A 119 39.87 3.14 -18.34
C ILE A 119 40.53 4.50 -18.57
N GLY A 120 40.66 5.35 -17.53
CA GLY A 120 41.36 6.63 -17.62
C GLY A 120 40.51 7.91 -17.51
N LEU A 121 39.24 7.83 -17.09
CA LEU A 121 38.26 8.91 -17.23
C LEU A 121 37.73 9.43 -15.87
N PRO A 122 38.56 10.08 -15.03
CA PRO A 122 38.13 10.58 -13.71
C PRO A 122 37.11 11.73 -13.79
N ALA A 123 37.16 12.56 -14.82
CA ALA A 123 36.18 13.64 -15.03
C ALA A 123 34.77 13.08 -15.33
N ALA A 124 34.68 12.01 -16.12
CA ALA A 124 33.42 11.30 -16.36
C ALA A 124 32.88 10.65 -15.08
N ALA A 125 33.75 10.01 -14.30
CA ALA A 125 33.39 9.45 -13.00
C ALA A 125 32.89 10.52 -12.00
N LEU A 126 33.46 11.73 -11.99
CA LEU A 126 33.00 12.84 -11.16
C LEU A 126 31.64 13.41 -11.63
N ALA A 127 31.44 13.60 -12.94
CA ALA A 127 30.17 14.05 -13.48
C ALA A 127 29.05 13.03 -13.19
N HIS A 128 29.34 11.74 -13.37
CA HIS A 128 28.43 10.66 -13.01
C HIS A 128 28.16 10.62 -11.50
N LEU A 129 29.18 10.79 -10.64
CA LEU A 129 29.03 10.85 -9.19
C LEU A 129 28.01 11.92 -8.76
N ILE A 130 28.08 13.12 -9.33
CA ILE A 130 27.16 14.23 -9.01
C ILE A 130 25.74 13.90 -9.48
N ALA A 131 25.57 13.46 -10.73
CA ALA A 131 24.26 13.11 -11.28
C ALA A 131 23.61 11.94 -10.53
N HIS A 132 24.40 10.92 -10.18
CA HIS A 132 24.00 9.78 -9.38
C HIS A 132 23.48 10.21 -8.01
N GLY A 133 24.17 11.14 -7.34
CA GLY A 133 23.77 11.68 -6.04
C GLY A 133 22.34 12.23 -6.05
N TYR A 134 22.05 13.20 -6.94
CA TYR A 134 20.71 13.79 -7.05
C TYR A 134 19.63 12.78 -7.43
N TYR A 135 19.87 11.97 -8.48
CA TYR A 135 18.91 10.99 -8.97
C TYR A 135 18.62 9.87 -7.95
N LYS A 136 19.63 9.37 -7.23
CA LYS A 136 19.43 8.35 -6.19
C LYS A 136 18.71 8.90 -4.97
N ALA A 137 19.05 10.10 -4.49
CA ALA A 137 18.29 10.71 -3.40
C ALA A 137 16.81 10.83 -3.76
N TRP A 138 16.49 11.33 -4.96
CA TRP A 138 15.12 11.43 -5.47
C TRP A 138 14.42 10.08 -5.59
N LEU A 139 15.10 9.04 -6.10
CA LEU A 139 14.52 7.69 -6.21
C LEU A 139 14.20 7.06 -4.86
N PHE A 140 15.15 7.08 -3.91
CA PHE A 140 14.92 6.51 -2.57
C PHE A 140 13.82 7.26 -1.82
N MET A 141 13.76 8.59 -1.99
CA MET A 141 12.72 9.42 -1.42
C MET A 141 11.36 9.35 -2.13
N ARG A 142 11.25 8.70 -3.29
CA ARG A 142 9.97 8.39 -3.95
C ARG A 142 9.65 6.89 -4.00
N ALA A 143 10.43 6.06 -3.30
CA ALA A 143 10.27 4.60 -3.31
C ALA A 143 8.88 4.14 -2.84
N GLY A 144 8.24 4.87 -1.91
CA GLY A 144 6.86 4.61 -1.49
C GLY A 144 5.82 4.88 -2.58
N GLY A 145 6.11 5.77 -3.53
CA GLY A 145 5.23 6.10 -4.65
C GLY A 145 5.26 5.11 -5.81
N ALA A 146 6.05 4.03 -5.71
CA ALA A 146 6.19 3.02 -6.77
C ALA A 146 4.85 2.36 -7.16
N VAL A 147 3.98 2.11 -6.17
CA VAL A 147 2.63 1.54 -6.38
C VAL A 147 1.77 2.49 -7.20
N THR A 148 1.72 3.77 -6.85
CA THR A 148 0.94 4.79 -7.59
C THR A 148 1.41 4.93 -9.04
N HIS A 149 2.71 4.75 -9.30
CA HIS A 149 3.22 4.66 -10.66
C HIS A 149 2.71 3.41 -11.39
N GLN A 150 2.74 2.23 -10.76
CA GLN A 150 2.20 1.00 -11.35
C GLN A 150 0.68 1.09 -11.63
N ARG A 151 -0.11 1.67 -10.72
CA ARG A 151 -1.55 1.94 -10.92
C ARG A 151 -1.85 2.83 -12.14
N THR A 152 -0.88 3.65 -12.57
CA THR A 152 -1.08 4.70 -13.59
C THR A 152 -0.21 4.56 -14.84
N THR A 153 0.54 3.47 -14.95
CA THR A 153 1.30 3.11 -16.17
C THR A 153 1.12 1.63 -16.49
N PRO A 154 0.35 1.29 -17.54
CA PRO A 154 0.32 -0.06 -18.09
C PRO A 154 1.72 -0.63 -18.32
N PHE A 155 2.05 -1.72 -17.62
CA PHE A 155 3.11 -2.63 -18.03
C PHE A 155 2.51 -3.61 -19.03
N ALA A 156 3.01 -3.59 -20.27
CA ALA A 156 2.54 -4.48 -21.33
C ALA A 156 2.63 -5.94 -20.88
N SER A 157 1.47 -6.57 -20.69
CA SER A 157 1.39 -7.92 -20.12
C SER A 157 1.90 -8.96 -21.11
N SER A 158 2.80 -9.83 -20.65
CA SER A 158 3.49 -10.79 -21.51
C SER A 158 2.75 -12.12 -21.62
N ARG A 159 1.41 -12.09 -21.55
CA ARG A 159 0.57 -13.26 -21.87
C ARG A 159 0.53 -13.41 -23.40
N GLY A 160 0.91 -14.59 -23.91
CA GLY A 160 0.86 -14.89 -25.35
C GLY A 160 2.15 -14.66 -26.15
N ALA A 161 3.24 -15.37 -25.81
CA ALA A 161 4.42 -15.50 -26.68
C ALA A 161 4.89 -16.96 -26.80
N GLY A 162 4.02 -17.81 -27.36
CA GLY A 162 4.30 -19.21 -27.64
C GLY A 162 5.36 -19.44 -28.74
N SER A 163 6.09 -20.55 -28.60
CA SER A 163 6.86 -21.32 -29.61
C SER A 163 7.86 -20.66 -30.58
N GLN A 164 7.98 -19.35 -30.77
CA GLN A 164 9.02 -18.76 -31.66
C GLN A 164 10.38 -18.51 -30.97
N ARG A 165 10.97 -19.58 -30.41
CA ARG A 165 12.14 -19.51 -29.51
C ARG A 165 13.55 -19.60 -30.14
N ALA A 166 13.68 -19.88 -31.44
CA ALA A 166 15.00 -20.07 -32.08
C ALA A 166 15.50 -18.85 -32.89
N TRP A 167 14.64 -18.23 -33.71
CA TRP A 167 15.05 -17.20 -34.68
C TRP A 167 15.15 -15.78 -34.10
N SER A 168 14.49 -15.53 -32.96
CA SER A 168 14.45 -14.22 -32.27
C SER A 168 15.77 -13.78 -31.62
N LEU A 169 16.77 -14.67 -31.53
CA LEU A 169 18.12 -14.34 -31.03
C LEU A 169 19.17 -14.14 -32.14
N ALA A 170 18.95 -14.69 -33.34
CA ALA A 170 19.93 -14.65 -34.42
C ALA A 170 19.98 -13.28 -35.14
N LEU A 171 18.81 -12.70 -35.41
CA LEU A 171 18.68 -11.38 -36.05
C LEU A 171 19.34 -10.22 -35.28
N PRO A 172 19.14 -10.05 -33.94
CA PRO A 172 19.82 -8.99 -33.20
C PRO A 172 21.34 -9.20 -33.11
N ALA A 173 21.83 -10.44 -33.02
CA ALA A 173 23.26 -10.73 -33.08
C ALA A 173 23.86 -10.31 -34.43
N MET A 174 23.16 -10.60 -35.54
CA MET A 174 23.54 -10.19 -36.89
C MET A 174 23.58 -8.66 -37.04
N ALA A 175 22.57 -7.95 -36.51
CA ALA A 175 22.48 -6.50 -36.58
C ALA A 175 23.61 -5.80 -35.80
N VAL A 176 24.01 -6.34 -34.63
CA VAL A 176 25.16 -5.85 -33.86
C VAL A 176 26.46 -6.05 -34.64
N VAL A 177 26.68 -7.22 -35.25
CA VAL A 177 27.86 -7.48 -36.09
C VAL A 177 27.92 -6.53 -37.29
N ILE A 178 26.79 -6.32 -37.98
CA ILE A 178 26.70 -5.38 -39.10
C ILE A 178 26.97 -3.94 -38.64
N GLY A 179 26.41 -3.50 -37.51
CA GLY A 179 26.67 -2.19 -36.93
C GLY A 179 28.14 -1.96 -36.59
N VAL A 180 28.82 -2.95 -36.01
CA VAL A 180 30.27 -2.91 -35.73
C VAL A 180 31.09 -2.82 -37.02
N VAL A 181 30.75 -3.62 -38.04
CA VAL A 181 31.46 -3.63 -39.33
C VAL A 181 31.26 -2.32 -40.12
N VAL A 182 30.05 -1.75 -40.10
CA VAL A 182 29.73 -0.49 -40.80
C VAL A 182 30.31 0.73 -40.08
N ALA A 183 30.38 0.72 -38.74
CA ALA A 183 30.97 1.82 -37.97
C ALA A 183 32.52 1.83 -37.99
N ALA A 184 33.17 0.68 -38.19
CA ALA A 184 34.62 0.53 -38.08
C ALA A 184 35.46 1.53 -38.93
N PRO A 185 35.11 1.92 -40.16
CA PRO A 185 35.88 2.91 -40.92
C PRO A 185 35.77 4.33 -40.35
N ALA A 186 34.58 4.72 -39.88
CA ALA A 186 34.33 6.01 -39.21
C ALA A 186 34.94 6.05 -37.79
N LEU A 187 35.04 4.90 -37.15
CA LEU A 187 35.71 4.71 -35.86
C LEU A 187 37.20 5.02 -35.93
N VAL A 188 37.90 4.44 -36.91
CA VAL A 188 39.36 4.62 -37.09
C VAL A 188 39.71 6.08 -37.43
N SER A 189 38.87 6.79 -38.18
CA SER A 189 39.05 8.21 -38.51
C SER A 189 38.63 9.16 -37.38
N SER A 190 37.69 8.78 -36.52
CA SER A 190 37.30 9.59 -35.34
C SER A 190 38.29 9.46 -34.18
N VAL A 191 38.77 8.25 -33.89
CA VAL A 191 39.79 7.99 -32.85
C VAL A 191 41.12 8.70 -33.15
N SER A 192 41.44 8.91 -34.43
CA SER A 192 42.64 9.64 -34.87
C SER A 192 42.50 11.17 -34.90
N SER A 193 41.29 11.72 -34.69
CA SER A 193 41.02 13.18 -34.76
C SER A 193 40.44 13.81 -33.50
N LEU A 194 39.62 13.06 -32.72
CA LEU A 194 39.03 13.50 -31.44
C LEU A 194 39.60 12.78 -30.21
N GLY A 195 40.50 11.81 -30.41
CA GLY A 195 41.10 11.04 -29.32
C GLY A 195 40.09 10.21 -28.51
N TYR A 196 40.44 9.88 -27.27
CA TYR A 196 39.67 8.96 -26.42
C TYR A 196 38.29 9.50 -25.99
N ALA A 197 38.03 10.80 -26.12
CA ALA A 197 36.74 11.42 -25.78
C ALA A 197 35.57 10.87 -26.63
N ALA A 198 35.84 10.39 -27.86
CA ALA A 198 34.81 9.84 -28.74
C ALA A 198 34.37 8.40 -28.40
N VAL A 199 35.09 7.70 -27.49
CA VAL A 199 34.86 6.28 -27.20
C VAL A 199 33.61 6.06 -26.34
N LEU A 200 33.41 6.90 -25.32
CA LEU A 200 32.36 6.71 -24.32
C LEU A 200 30.94 6.95 -24.88
N PRO A 201 30.66 8.04 -25.64
CA PRO A 201 29.34 8.26 -26.24
C PRO A 201 29.00 7.21 -27.31
N LEU A 202 30.00 6.63 -27.97
CA LEU A 202 29.80 5.58 -28.97
C LEU A 202 29.39 4.25 -28.31
N LEU A 203 30.06 3.85 -27.24
CA LEU A 203 29.67 2.67 -26.45
C LEU A 203 28.26 2.85 -25.89
N LEU A 204 27.93 4.07 -25.44
CA LEU A 204 26.60 4.46 -25.01
C LEU A 204 25.59 4.33 -26.16
N ALA A 205 25.82 4.96 -27.32
CA ALA A 205 24.92 4.88 -28.47
C ALA A 205 24.70 3.43 -28.98
N LEU A 206 25.75 2.60 -29.00
CA LEU A 206 25.66 1.20 -29.43
C LEU A 206 24.91 0.33 -28.41
N THR A 207 25.13 0.53 -27.12
CA THR A 207 24.36 -0.18 -26.08
C THR A 207 22.91 0.31 -26.01
N ALA A 208 22.64 1.60 -26.24
CA ALA A 208 21.30 2.16 -26.40
C ALA A 208 20.55 1.49 -27.55
N ALA A 209 21.19 1.36 -28.72
CA ALA A 209 20.60 0.71 -29.88
C ALA A 209 20.33 -0.79 -29.65
N ALA A 210 21.24 -1.50 -28.97
CA ALA A 210 21.07 -2.90 -28.61
C ALA A 210 19.91 -3.11 -27.61
N VAL A 211 19.82 -2.23 -26.60
CA VAL A 211 18.72 -2.18 -25.62
C VAL A 211 17.38 -1.87 -26.29
N ALA A 212 17.32 -0.83 -27.13
CA ALA A 212 16.12 -0.46 -27.86
C ALA A 212 15.62 -1.64 -28.69
N THR A 213 16.52 -2.28 -29.43
CA THR A 213 16.22 -3.49 -30.21
C THR A 213 15.72 -4.65 -29.33
N TYR A 214 16.27 -4.84 -28.13
CA TYR A 214 15.79 -5.85 -27.16
C TYR A 214 14.38 -5.55 -26.62
N GLY A 215 14.06 -4.27 -26.36
CA GLY A 215 12.73 -3.83 -25.97
C GLY A 215 11.71 -4.02 -27.10
N ILE A 216 12.06 -3.61 -28.32
CA ILE A 216 11.25 -3.78 -29.53
C ILE A 216 10.93 -5.26 -29.78
N ALA A 217 11.89 -6.17 -29.55
CA ALA A 217 11.69 -7.62 -29.69
C ALA A 217 10.72 -8.26 -28.67
N ARG A 218 10.18 -7.47 -27.72
CA ARG A 218 9.14 -7.90 -26.76
C ARG A 218 7.78 -7.22 -26.95
N LEU A 219 7.65 -6.25 -27.85
CA LEU A 219 6.39 -5.53 -28.07
C LEU A 219 5.56 -6.21 -29.17
N PRO A 220 4.24 -6.41 -28.98
CA PRO A 220 3.36 -6.85 -30.06
C PRO A 220 3.32 -5.79 -31.17
N LYS A 221 3.53 -6.22 -32.42
CA LYS A 221 3.31 -5.50 -33.70
C LYS A 221 3.15 -3.97 -33.61
N PHE A 222 4.24 -3.22 -33.48
CA PHE A 222 4.23 -1.75 -33.66
C PHE A 222 5.17 -1.26 -34.78
N ALA A 223 4.78 -0.14 -35.40
CA ALA A 223 5.32 0.32 -36.68
C ALA A 223 6.75 0.91 -36.59
N ALA A 224 7.49 0.81 -37.70
CA ALA A 224 8.87 1.28 -37.84
C ALA A 224 9.12 2.77 -37.46
N LYS A 225 8.07 3.61 -37.43
CA LYS A 225 8.16 5.00 -36.95
C LYS A 225 8.58 5.09 -35.48
N THR A 226 8.10 4.18 -34.62
CA THR A 226 8.46 4.16 -33.19
C THR A 226 9.93 3.76 -33.00
N VAL A 227 10.43 2.83 -33.82
CA VAL A 227 11.85 2.42 -33.84
C VAL A 227 12.75 3.60 -34.24
N GLY A 228 12.36 4.36 -35.27
CA GLY A 228 13.06 5.58 -35.68
C GLY A 228 13.07 6.65 -34.57
N LEU A 229 11.97 6.82 -33.84
CA LEU A 229 11.89 7.77 -32.73
C LEU A 229 12.80 7.39 -31.55
N ILE A 230 12.84 6.11 -31.17
CA ILE A 230 13.72 5.60 -30.11
C ILE A 230 15.21 5.75 -30.51
N ALA A 231 15.56 5.41 -31.76
CA ALA A 231 16.92 5.59 -32.27
C ALA A 231 17.34 7.08 -32.31
N ALA A 232 16.44 7.98 -32.72
CA ALA A 232 16.70 9.42 -32.73
C ALA A 232 16.89 9.99 -31.32
N SER A 233 16.05 9.60 -30.36
CA SER A 233 16.19 10.04 -28.96
C SER A 233 17.45 9.49 -28.29
N ALA A 234 17.87 8.25 -28.61
CA ALA A 234 19.18 7.72 -28.18
C ALA A 234 20.37 8.48 -28.79
N GLY A 235 20.29 8.89 -30.06
CA GLY A 235 21.30 9.73 -30.70
C GLY A 235 21.41 11.12 -30.09
N ILE A 236 20.27 11.76 -29.80
CA ILE A 236 20.19 13.06 -29.11
C ILE A 236 20.78 12.94 -27.70
N ALA A 237 20.44 11.89 -26.95
CA ALA A 237 20.98 11.61 -25.63
C ALA A 237 22.52 11.48 -25.64
N ALA A 238 23.09 10.74 -26.59
CA ALA A 238 24.53 10.60 -26.75
C ALA A 238 25.23 11.93 -27.14
N ALA A 239 24.58 12.76 -27.98
CA ALA A 239 25.11 14.07 -28.36
C ALA A 239 25.10 15.07 -27.19
N LEU A 240 24.02 15.11 -26.40
CA LEU A 240 23.93 15.93 -25.18
C LEU A 240 24.93 15.48 -24.12
N TYR A 241 25.15 14.17 -23.98
CA TYR A 241 26.18 13.62 -23.09
C TYR A 241 27.58 14.07 -23.52
N GLN A 242 27.92 13.97 -24.82
CA GLN A 242 29.22 14.43 -25.32
C GLN A 242 29.43 15.93 -25.11
N TRP A 243 28.39 16.74 -25.34
CA TRP A 243 28.44 18.18 -25.07
C TRP A 243 28.66 18.49 -23.58
N GLY A 244 27.95 17.79 -22.68
CA GLY A 244 28.15 17.91 -21.25
C GLY A 244 29.54 17.47 -20.78
N LEU A 245 30.07 16.38 -21.35
CA LEU A 245 31.41 15.86 -21.01
C LEU A 245 32.52 16.83 -21.43
N LEU A 246 32.41 17.42 -22.63
CA LEU A 246 33.32 18.48 -23.09
C LEU A 246 33.22 19.75 -22.24
N GLY A 247 32.02 20.13 -21.79
CA GLY A 247 31.84 21.25 -20.86
C GLY A 247 32.45 21.00 -19.48
N TRP A 248 32.37 19.76 -18.97
CA TRP A 248 33.07 19.37 -17.74
C TRP A 248 34.60 19.31 -17.92
N GLU A 249 35.09 18.92 -19.10
CA GLU A 249 36.51 18.97 -19.45
C GLU A 249 37.04 20.41 -19.49
N GLU A 250 36.30 21.34 -20.09
CA GLU A 250 36.66 22.76 -20.12
C GLU A 250 36.68 23.38 -18.70
N LEU A 251 35.73 22.96 -17.84
CA LEU A 251 35.63 23.42 -16.44
C LEU A 251 36.71 22.82 -15.51
N LEU A 252 37.09 21.55 -15.71
CA LEU A 252 37.93 20.78 -14.77
C LEU A 252 39.31 20.38 -15.31
N GLY A 253 39.57 20.54 -16.61
CA GLY A 253 40.73 19.97 -17.30
C GLY A 253 42.10 20.44 -16.78
N ALA A 254 42.15 21.63 -16.17
CA ALA A 254 43.34 22.12 -15.47
C ALA A 254 43.70 21.31 -14.20
N SER A 255 42.72 20.61 -13.60
CA SER A 255 42.87 19.82 -12.36
C SER A 255 42.78 18.30 -12.59
N LEU A 256 41.99 17.87 -13.58
CA LEU A 256 41.76 16.45 -13.92
C LEU A 256 41.94 16.22 -15.44
N PRO A 257 43.16 16.37 -16.00
CA PRO A 257 43.39 16.21 -17.43
C PRO A 257 43.13 14.78 -17.91
N LEU A 258 42.56 14.65 -19.12
CA LEU A 258 42.41 13.38 -19.85
C LEU A 258 43.78 12.82 -20.29
N ALA A 259 44.50 12.23 -19.35
CA ALA A 259 45.74 11.51 -19.62
C ALA A 259 45.44 10.08 -20.08
N SER A 260 45.85 9.72 -21.30
CA SER A 260 45.76 8.34 -21.79
C SER A 260 46.70 7.42 -21.01
N VAL A 261 46.20 6.75 -19.98
CA VAL A 261 46.97 5.76 -19.21
C VAL A 261 47.24 4.49 -20.04
N TRP A 262 46.38 4.24 -21.03
CA TRP A 262 46.45 3.12 -21.96
C TRP A 262 46.88 3.56 -23.37
N ALA A 263 47.62 2.70 -24.08
CA ALA A 263 47.93 2.91 -25.49
C ALA A 263 46.75 2.52 -26.40
N PRO A 264 46.65 3.01 -27.66
CA PRO A 264 45.43 2.84 -28.47
C PRO A 264 45.03 1.38 -28.71
N ALA A 265 46.00 0.50 -29.00
CA ALA A 265 45.74 -0.91 -29.28
C ALA A 265 45.22 -1.71 -28.06
N PRO A 266 45.87 -1.70 -26.87
CA PRO A 266 45.31 -2.34 -25.69
C PRO A 266 43.98 -1.70 -25.24
N THR A 267 43.74 -0.40 -25.49
CA THR A 267 42.43 0.20 -25.25
C THR A 267 41.34 -0.45 -26.10
N LEU A 268 41.55 -0.61 -27.41
CA LEU A 268 40.56 -1.28 -28.29
C LEU A 268 40.29 -2.73 -27.87
N ALA A 269 41.33 -3.46 -27.44
CA ALA A 269 41.17 -4.83 -26.93
C ALA A 269 40.38 -4.87 -25.61
N LEU A 270 40.68 -3.96 -24.68
CA LEU A 270 39.97 -3.82 -23.40
C LEU A 270 38.49 -3.47 -23.61
N LEU A 271 38.19 -2.58 -24.55
CA LEU A 271 36.82 -2.22 -24.93
C LEU A 271 36.04 -3.42 -25.50
N ALA A 272 36.67 -4.22 -26.36
CA ALA A 272 36.05 -5.43 -26.89
C ALA A 272 35.73 -6.45 -25.77
N VAL A 273 36.60 -6.58 -24.76
CA VAL A 273 36.34 -7.39 -23.56
C VAL A 273 35.17 -6.84 -22.74
N ILE A 274 35.13 -5.53 -22.47
CA ILE A 274 34.02 -4.88 -21.74
C ILE A 274 32.67 -5.10 -22.46
N VAL A 275 32.62 -4.91 -23.78
CA VAL A 275 31.42 -5.15 -24.60
C VAL A 275 31.01 -6.62 -24.58
N GLY A 276 31.97 -7.55 -24.71
CA GLY A 276 31.71 -8.99 -24.59
C GLY A 276 31.13 -9.38 -23.24
N CYS A 277 31.69 -8.86 -22.14
CA CYS A 277 31.16 -9.06 -20.79
C CYS A 277 29.75 -8.48 -20.64
N ALA A 278 29.48 -7.28 -21.15
CA ALA A 278 28.14 -6.67 -21.10
C ALA A 278 27.07 -7.52 -21.82
N ILE A 279 27.41 -8.10 -22.98
CA ILE A 279 26.53 -9.03 -23.71
C ILE A 279 26.26 -10.28 -22.87
N VAL A 280 27.29 -10.87 -22.25
CA VAL A 280 27.13 -12.05 -21.37
C VAL A 280 26.25 -11.71 -20.16
N ILE A 281 26.47 -10.57 -19.50
CA ILE A 281 25.65 -10.09 -18.38
C ILE A 281 24.19 -9.96 -18.79
N ALA A 282 23.91 -9.37 -19.96
CA ALA A 282 22.56 -9.22 -20.48
C ALA A 282 21.87 -10.58 -20.77
N ILE A 283 22.59 -11.53 -21.38
CA ILE A 283 22.09 -12.89 -21.65
C ILE A 283 21.76 -13.61 -20.34
N TYR A 284 22.66 -13.58 -19.35
CA TYR A 284 22.41 -14.23 -18.05
C TYR A 284 21.30 -13.53 -17.25
N THR A 285 21.18 -12.20 -17.32
CA THR A 285 20.05 -11.49 -16.70
C THR A 285 18.72 -11.96 -17.31
N ALA A 286 18.66 -12.06 -18.63
CA ALA A 286 17.47 -12.54 -19.33
C ALA A 286 17.14 -14.02 -19.03
N ARG A 287 18.12 -14.85 -18.65
CA ARG A 287 17.90 -16.22 -18.15
C ARG A 287 17.36 -16.21 -16.72
N ILE A 288 18.00 -15.50 -15.78
CA ILE A 288 17.58 -15.41 -14.38
C ILE A 288 16.13 -14.85 -14.26
N VAL A 289 15.77 -13.87 -15.09
CA VAL A 289 14.41 -13.31 -15.16
C VAL A 289 13.39 -14.30 -15.74
N ARG A 290 13.80 -15.31 -16.51
CA ARG A 290 12.92 -16.34 -17.09
C ARG A 290 12.78 -17.56 -16.18
N ASP A 291 13.88 -17.99 -15.59
CA ASP A 291 13.97 -19.13 -14.68
C ASP A 291 14.69 -18.68 -13.39
N PRO A 292 13.93 -18.36 -12.33
CA PRO A 292 14.50 -17.98 -11.04
C PRO A 292 15.16 -19.16 -10.31
N ALA A 293 14.75 -20.39 -10.58
CA ALA A 293 15.30 -21.61 -9.96
C ALA A 293 16.65 -22.05 -10.57
N ALA A 294 17.09 -21.40 -11.65
CA ALA A 294 18.41 -21.61 -12.24
C ALA A 294 19.55 -21.51 -11.18
N PRO A 295 20.62 -22.33 -11.27
CA PRO A 295 21.67 -22.42 -10.22
C PRO A 295 22.30 -21.09 -9.82
N LEU A 296 22.50 -20.19 -10.78
CA LEU A 296 23.04 -18.84 -10.53
C LEU A 296 22.01 -17.94 -9.83
N GLY A 297 20.73 -18.09 -10.15
CA GLY A 297 19.63 -17.45 -9.43
C GLY A 297 19.61 -17.86 -7.97
N VAL A 298 19.65 -19.18 -7.69
CA VAL A 298 19.68 -19.74 -6.32
C VAL A 298 20.90 -19.25 -5.51
N ARG A 299 22.11 -19.31 -6.06
CA ARG A 299 23.31 -18.80 -5.38
C ARG A 299 23.24 -17.29 -5.09
N LEU A 300 22.59 -16.51 -5.96
CA LEU A 300 22.34 -15.09 -5.72
C LEU A 300 21.17 -14.86 -4.74
N SER A 301 20.17 -15.75 -4.65
CA SER A 301 19.12 -15.70 -3.63
C SER A 301 19.69 -15.77 -2.22
N GLY A 302 20.73 -16.58 -2.00
CA GLY A 302 21.46 -16.60 -0.73
C GLY A 302 22.10 -15.25 -0.36
N SER A 303 22.19 -14.28 -1.28
CA SER A 303 22.61 -12.88 -1.02
C SER A 303 21.47 -11.90 -0.74
N ALA A 304 20.22 -12.38 -0.71
CA ALA A 304 19.09 -11.69 -0.11
C ALA A 304 18.82 -12.14 1.34
N LEU A 305 19.38 -13.29 1.77
CA LEU A 305 19.35 -13.76 3.16
C LEU A 305 20.37 -13.00 4.03
N SER A 306 20.01 -12.77 5.29
CA SER A 306 20.86 -12.01 6.22
C SER A 306 22.21 -12.71 6.50
N PRO A 307 23.31 -11.96 6.77
CA PRO A 307 24.59 -12.55 7.13
C PRO A 307 24.58 -13.31 8.47
N ALA A 308 23.57 -13.07 9.32
CA ALA A 308 23.35 -13.81 10.56
C ALA A 308 22.91 -15.25 10.28
N VAL A 309 21.97 -15.43 9.35
CA VAL A 309 21.44 -16.72 8.88
C VAL A 309 22.54 -17.63 8.32
N ARG A 310 23.46 -17.11 7.51
CA ARG A 310 24.52 -17.89 6.84
C ARG A 310 25.57 -18.56 7.75
N LYS A 311 25.48 -18.38 9.07
CA LYS A 311 26.42 -18.99 10.05
C LYS A 311 25.90 -20.31 10.62
N TRP A 312 24.69 -20.70 10.25
CA TRP A 312 24.10 -21.95 10.70
C TRP A 312 24.59 -23.10 9.79
N THR A 313 25.17 -24.14 10.39
CA THR A 313 25.76 -25.28 9.69
C THR A 313 25.25 -26.57 10.32
N GLY A 314 24.43 -27.31 9.57
CA GLY A 314 23.82 -28.57 10.00
C GLY A 314 23.58 -29.49 8.80
N GLN A 315 23.19 -30.73 9.10
CA GLN A 315 22.73 -31.69 8.10
C GLN A 315 21.22 -31.85 8.24
N ALA A 316 20.47 -31.56 7.18
CA ALA A 316 19.03 -31.71 7.16
C ALA A 316 18.65 -33.19 7.38
N ALA A 317 17.70 -33.39 8.29
CA ALA A 317 17.12 -34.68 8.62
C ALA A 317 15.61 -34.49 8.85
N TRP A 318 14.84 -35.55 8.63
CA TRP A 318 13.45 -35.59 9.08
C TRP A 318 13.40 -35.78 10.61
N PRO A 319 12.35 -35.28 11.30
CA PRO A 319 12.13 -35.61 12.71
C PRO A 319 12.08 -37.14 12.94
N ALA A 320 12.39 -37.56 14.16
CA ALA A 320 12.22 -38.97 14.53
C ALA A 320 10.74 -39.36 14.44
N ALA A 321 10.43 -40.38 13.63
CA ALA A 321 9.05 -40.83 13.44
C ALA A 321 8.46 -41.37 14.75
N ASN A 322 7.29 -40.85 15.13
CA ASN A 322 6.51 -41.38 16.25
C ASN A 322 5.82 -42.68 15.81
N SER A 323 6.17 -43.81 16.42
CA SER A 323 5.63 -45.14 16.06
C SER A 323 4.13 -45.27 16.26
N ASP A 324 3.55 -44.41 17.11
CA ASP A 324 2.15 -44.49 17.53
C ASP A 324 1.26 -43.50 16.75
N ALA A 325 1.85 -42.64 15.91
CA ALA A 325 1.15 -41.66 15.09
C ALA A 325 0.86 -42.21 13.68
N GLN A 326 -0.16 -43.06 13.55
CA GLN A 326 -0.71 -43.42 12.24
C GLN A 326 -1.73 -42.37 11.79
N LEU A 327 -1.31 -41.49 10.88
CA LEU A 327 -2.18 -40.55 10.17
C LEU A 327 -2.62 -41.15 8.83
N GLU A 328 -3.93 -41.30 8.61
CA GLU A 328 -4.50 -41.55 7.27
C GLU A 328 -4.98 -40.20 6.69
N LEU A 329 -4.08 -39.48 6.01
CA LEU A 329 -4.39 -38.19 5.40
C LEU A 329 -4.52 -38.31 3.87
N SER A 330 -5.63 -37.84 3.32
CA SER A 330 -5.77 -37.64 1.87
C SER A 330 -5.40 -36.19 1.46
N PRO A 331 -5.05 -35.94 0.18
CA PRO A 331 -4.82 -34.58 -0.31
C PRO A 331 -6.01 -33.65 -0.08
N GLU A 332 -7.24 -34.15 -0.19
CA GLU A 332 -8.47 -33.42 0.09
C GLU A 332 -8.60 -33.09 1.58
N SER A 333 -8.27 -34.03 2.47
CA SER A 333 -8.27 -33.80 3.92
C SER A 333 -7.21 -32.78 4.35
N ALA A 334 -6.01 -32.84 3.78
CA ALA A 334 -4.96 -31.84 4.02
C ALA A 334 -5.35 -30.45 3.48
N THR A 335 -6.04 -30.40 2.35
CA THR A 335 -6.58 -29.17 1.76
C THR A 335 -7.66 -28.55 2.66
N ALA A 336 -8.62 -29.36 3.14
CA ALA A 336 -9.66 -28.91 4.07
C ALA A 336 -9.11 -28.48 5.44
N LEU A 337 -8.03 -29.11 5.92
CA LEU A 337 -7.31 -28.70 7.12
C LEU A 337 -6.72 -27.29 6.97
N VAL A 338 -6.08 -27.00 5.84
CA VAL A 338 -5.53 -25.66 5.55
C VAL A 338 -6.64 -24.64 5.36
N ASP A 339 -7.73 -24.97 4.68
CA ASP A 339 -8.89 -24.09 4.53
C ASP A 339 -9.45 -23.67 5.90
N ALA A 340 -9.71 -24.64 6.78
CA ALA A 340 -10.16 -24.40 8.15
C ALA A 340 -9.18 -23.55 8.98
N ALA A 341 -7.87 -23.78 8.85
CA ALA A 341 -6.85 -22.96 9.52
C ALA A 341 -6.73 -21.54 8.92
N SER A 342 -6.95 -21.40 7.61
CA SER A 342 -6.91 -20.10 6.91
C SER A 342 -7.97 -19.13 7.41
N ALA A 343 -9.09 -19.66 7.93
CA ALA A 343 -10.17 -18.91 8.58
C ALA A 343 -9.76 -18.24 9.92
N LEU A 344 -8.49 -18.32 10.33
CA LEU A 344 -7.91 -17.52 11.41
C LEU A 344 -7.19 -16.25 10.93
N CYS A 345 -6.87 -16.16 9.63
CA CYS A 345 -6.18 -15.02 9.01
C CYS A 345 -7.19 -14.12 8.27
N ALA A 346 -7.24 -12.82 8.57
CA ALA A 346 -8.04 -11.88 7.76
C ALA A 346 -7.45 -11.76 6.34
N PRO A 347 -8.25 -11.60 5.27
CA PRO A 347 -7.71 -11.30 3.94
C PRO A 347 -7.06 -9.91 3.89
N SER A 348 -5.94 -9.78 3.15
CA SER A 348 -5.27 -8.48 2.90
C SER A 348 -5.11 -8.22 1.41
N TRP A 349 -5.80 -7.19 0.94
CA TRP A 349 -5.74 -6.70 -0.44
C TRP A 349 -4.37 -6.11 -0.81
N PRO A 350 -3.95 -6.20 -2.09
CA PRO A 350 -2.68 -5.65 -2.54
C PRO A 350 -2.69 -4.11 -2.58
N LEU A 351 -1.55 -3.45 -2.36
CA LEU A 351 -1.40 -1.99 -2.35
C LEU A 351 -2.01 -1.26 -3.57
N ARG A 352 -2.05 -1.88 -4.75
CA ARG A 352 -2.69 -1.32 -5.96
C ARG A 352 -4.19 -1.05 -5.81
N SER A 353 -4.85 -1.78 -4.91
CA SER A 353 -6.28 -1.76 -4.61
C SER A 353 -6.48 -1.98 -3.11
N PHE A 354 -5.66 -1.32 -2.29
CA PHE A 354 -5.73 -1.46 -0.84
C PHE A 354 -7.03 -0.85 -0.34
N VAL A 355 -7.82 -1.67 0.34
CA VAL A 355 -9.07 -1.29 1.00
C VAL A 355 -8.90 -1.57 2.48
N ALA A 356 -9.33 -0.63 3.32
CA ALA A 356 -9.35 -0.82 4.76
C ALA A 356 -10.35 -1.94 5.11
N SER A 357 -9.89 -2.97 5.81
CA SER A 357 -10.67 -4.12 6.23
C SER A 357 -10.67 -4.28 7.75
N ASN A 358 -11.57 -5.10 8.29
CA ASN A 358 -11.45 -5.53 9.68
C ASN A 358 -10.31 -6.59 9.78
N PRO A 359 -9.19 -6.33 10.50
CA PRO A 359 -8.12 -7.33 10.69
C PRO A 359 -8.57 -8.55 11.51
N MET A 360 -9.77 -8.50 12.07
CA MET A 360 -10.43 -9.54 12.84
C MET A 360 -11.80 -9.95 12.25
N GLU A 361 -12.07 -9.68 10.96
CA GLU A 361 -13.30 -10.07 10.21
C GLU A 361 -13.76 -11.49 10.55
N GLN A 362 -12.83 -12.44 10.51
CA GLN A 362 -13.06 -13.86 10.78
C GLN A 362 -13.60 -14.15 12.19
N PHE A 363 -13.35 -13.27 13.15
CA PHE A 363 -13.82 -13.40 14.53
C PHE A 363 -15.17 -12.70 14.77
N GLU A 364 -15.79 -12.03 13.78
CA GLU A 364 -17.09 -11.35 13.93
C GLU A 364 -18.25 -12.29 14.34
N ARG A 365 -18.08 -13.61 14.14
CA ARG A 365 -18.97 -14.67 14.62
C ARG A 365 -19.01 -14.84 16.14
N PHE A 366 -18.03 -14.30 16.86
CA PHE A 366 -17.95 -14.27 18.33
C PHE A 366 -18.22 -12.85 18.82
N SER A 367 -18.65 -12.70 20.09
CA SER A 367 -18.69 -11.37 20.72
C SER A 367 -17.31 -10.71 20.66
N PHE A 368 -17.27 -9.38 20.55
CA PHE A 368 -16.00 -8.63 20.51
C PHE A 368 -15.08 -8.97 21.70
N ASN A 369 -15.65 -9.34 22.86
CA ASN A 369 -14.90 -9.78 24.03
C ASN A 369 -14.33 -11.20 23.91
N GLU A 370 -15.10 -12.16 23.40
CA GLU A 370 -14.59 -13.51 23.11
C GLU A 370 -13.51 -13.45 22.02
N ALA A 371 -13.73 -12.66 20.97
CA ALA A 371 -12.75 -12.38 19.92
C ALA A 371 -11.48 -11.71 20.48
N SER A 372 -11.61 -10.79 21.44
CA SER A 372 -10.50 -10.21 22.19
C SER A 372 -9.68 -11.28 22.92
N GLY A 373 -10.35 -12.19 23.64
CA GLY A 373 -9.70 -13.32 24.32
C GLY A 373 -8.93 -14.22 23.33
N ILE A 374 -9.58 -14.61 22.23
CA ILE A 374 -8.99 -15.44 21.17
C ILE A 374 -7.78 -14.74 20.53
N ALA A 375 -7.89 -13.46 20.15
CA ALA A 375 -6.79 -12.71 19.56
C ALA A 375 -5.63 -12.50 20.53
N ASN A 376 -5.91 -12.33 21.83
CA ASN A 376 -4.87 -12.25 22.85
C ASN A 376 -4.13 -13.58 23.02
N GLN A 377 -4.85 -14.71 23.04
CA GLN A 377 -4.27 -16.04 23.17
C GLN A 377 -3.50 -16.48 21.91
N ARG A 378 -4.06 -16.22 20.72
CA ARG A 378 -3.57 -16.77 19.43
C ARG A 378 -2.66 -15.84 18.64
N LEU A 379 -2.90 -14.52 18.70
CA LEU A 379 -2.10 -13.52 17.98
C LEU A 379 -1.15 -12.76 18.93
N GLY A 380 -1.26 -13.01 20.24
CA GLY A 380 -0.60 -12.22 21.28
C GLY A 380 -1.04 -10.76 21.30
N ALA A 381 -2.17 -10.41 20.65
CA ALA A 381 -2.53 -9.03 20.34
C ALA A 381 -3.37 -8.36 21.43
N THR A 382 -3.36 -7.03 21.45
CA THR A 382 -4.25 -6.21 22.28
C THR A 382 -5.38 -5.62 21.44
N THR A 383 -6.62 -5.71 21.94
CA THR A 383 -7.83 -5.22 21.26
C THR A 383 -8.58 -4.13 22.05
N TYR A 384 -8.10 -3.80 23.24
CA TYR A 384 -8.54 -2.66 24.05
C TYR A 384 -7.32 -1.81 24.42
N LEU A 385 -7.56 -0.56 24.78
CA LEU A 385 -6.52 0.30 25.35
C LEU A 385 -6.07 -0.20 26.72
N PRO A 386 -4.80 0.02 27.12
CA PRO A 386 -4.35 -0.21 28.49
C PRO A 386 -5.22 0.54 29.52
N LEU A 387 -5.48 -0.07 30.68
CA LEU A 387 -6.26 0.55 31.76
C LEU A 387 -5.69 1.92 32.19
N SER A 388 -4.37 2.09 32.13
CA SER A 388 -3.69 3.36 32.40
C SER A 388 -4.10 4.49 31.43
N VAL A 389 -4.44 4.18 30.17
CA VAL A 389 -5.02 5.17 29.22
C VAL A 389 -6.42 5.59 29.66
N PHE A 390 -7.28 4.64 30.04
CA PHE A 390 -8.64 4.95 30.44
C PHE A 390 -8.69 5.76 31.74
N VAL A 391 -7.80 5.49 32.70
CA VAL A 391 -7.62 6.32 33.90
C VAL A 391 -7.21 7.74 33.53
N GLU A 392 -6.29 7.93 32.58
CA GLU A 392 -5.88 9.28 32.16
C GLU A 392 -7.00 10.00 31.36
N LEU A 393 -7.81 9.29 30.57
CA LEU A 393 -9.00 9.84 29.93
C LEU A 393 -10.05 10.30 30.96
N TYR A 394 -10.22 9.54 32.04
CA TYR A 394 -11.08 9.89 33.16
C TYR A 394 -10.53 11.10 33.93
N ASP A 395 -9.24 11.15 34.23
CA ASP A 395 -8.60 12.30 34.90
C ASP A 395 -8.66 13.59 34.07
N ARG A 396 -8.76 13.46 32.73
CA ARG A 396 -9.01 14.57 31.80
C ARG A 396 -10.49 14.92 31.62
N GLY A 397 -11.41 14.16 32.22
CA GLY A 397 -12.87 14.35 32.09
C GLY A 397 -13.47 13.88 30.76
N ARG A 398 -12.74 13.11 29.95
CA ARG A 398 -13.25 12.50 28.68
C ARG A 398 -14.07 11.23 28.93
N ILE A 399 -13.94 10.64 30.12
CA ILE A 399 -14.79 9.59 30.69
C ILE A 399 -15.27 10.11 32.05
N THR A 400 -16.56 9.98 32.35
CA THR A 400 -17.14 10.44 33.62
C THR A 400 -17.55 9.28 34.52
N ASP A 401 -17.81 9.55 35.80
CA ASP A 401 -18.46 8.59 36.72
C ASP A 401 -19.82 8.14 36.17
N ALA A 402 -20.51 9.00 35.42
CA ALA A 402 -21.81 8.71 34.84
C ALA A 402 -21.71 7.69 33.71
N ASP A 403 -20.73 7.84 32.81
CA ASP A 403 -20.44 6.89 31.74
C ASP A 403 -20.12 5.50 32.30
N LEU A 404 -19.27 5.43 33.33
CA LEU A 404 -18.89 4.18 34.01
C LEU A 404 -20.08 3.53 34.71
N THR A 405 -20.93 4.31 35.37
CA THR A 405 -22.13 3.81 36.06
C THR A 405 -23.09 3.15 35.07
N VAL A 406 -23.34 3.78 33.92
CA VAL A 406 -24.22 3.21 32.89
C VAL A 406 -23.57 2.02 32.18
N ALA A 407 -22.29 2.09 31.80
CA ALA A 407 -21.57 0.98 31.18
C ALA A 407 -21.56 -0.28 32.06
N PHE A 408 -21.36 -0.11 33.37
CA PHE A 408 -21.44 -1.20 34.34
C PHE A 408 -22.86 -1.78 34.44
N GLY A 409 -23.88 -0.92 34.49
CA GLY A 409 -25.28 -1.32 34.60
C GLY A 409 -25.80 -2.10 33.38
N GLU A 410 -25.47 -1.65 32.16
CA GLU A 410 -25.87 -2.31 30.91
C GLU A 410 -25.26 -3.71 30.80
N ARG A 411 -23.99 -3.89 31.20
CA ARG A 411 -23.33 -5.19 31.25
C ARG A 411 -24.01 -6.15 32.24
N ALA A 412 -24.26 -5.68 33.48
CA ALA A 412 -24.89 -6.50 34.52
C ALA A 412 -26.33 -6.96 34.17
N GLN A 413 -27.03 -6.23 33.29
CA GLN A 413 -28.31 -6.66 32.71
C GLN A 413 -28.11 -7.64 31.55
N GLY A 414 -27.13 -7.38 30.66
CA GLY A 414 -26.84 -8.20 29.48
C GLY A 414 -26.40 -9.63 29.80
N ASP A 415 -25.67 -9.84 30.91
CA ASP A 415 -25.21 -11.15 31.36
C ASP A 415 -26.23 -11.90 32.25
N GLY A 416 -27.48 -11.39 32.35
CA GLY A 416 -28.58 -12.04 33.09
C GLY A 416 -28.47 -11.95 34.63
N VAL A 417 -27.44 -11.30 35.15
CA VAL A 417 -27.16 -11.19 36.61
C VAL A 417 -28.20 -10.33 37.34
N MET A 418 -28.82 -9.36 36.65
CA MET A 418 -29.76 -8.38 37.22
C MET A 418 -31.16 -8.44 36.59
N ALA A 419 -31.68 -9.64 36.31
CA ALA A 419 -33.06 -9.81 35.85
C ALA A 419 -34.10 -9.59 36.98
N GLY A 420 -34.42 -8.32 37.28
CA GLY A 420 -35.64 -7.97 38.03
C GLY A 420 -35.51 -7.12 39.31
N SER A 421 -34.43 -6.34 39.50
CA SER A 421 -34.30 -5.41 40.63
C SER A 421 -33.65 -4.09 40.24
N ASP A 422 -34.11 -2.99 40.84
CA ASP A 422 -33.55 -1.63 40.71
C ASP A 422 -32.02 -1.57 40.81
N PRO A 423 -31.38 -0.53 40.22
CA PRO A 423 -29.96 -0.23 40.42
C PRO A 423 -29.68 0.11 41.89
N THR A 424 -29.44 -0.93 42.70
CA THR A 424 -29.19 -0.81 44.14
C THR A 424 -27.99 0.11 44.46
N PRO A 425 -27.89 0.66 45.69
CA PRO A 425 -26.76 1.49 46.16
C PRO A 425 -25.37 0.79 46.16
N THR A 426 -25.23 -0.38 45.52
CA THR A 426 -23.95 -1.07 45.32
C THR A 426 -23.22 -0.63 44.05
N THR A 427 -23.90 -0.05 43.03
CA THR A 427 -23.26 0.38 41.78
C THR A 427 -22.18 1.44 41.98
N PRO A 428 -22.38 2.52 42.76
CA PRO A 428 -21.33 3.52 42.99
C PRO A 428 -20.10 2.95 43.71
N ILE A 429 -20.32 1.96 44.60
CA ILE A 429 -19.22 1.25 45.30
C ILE A 429 -18.42 0.41 44.31
N ARG A 430 -19.08 -0.26 43.36
CA ARG A 430 -18.43 -1.04 42.30
C ARG A 430 -17.68 -0.17 41.29
N VAL A 431 -18.22 0.99 40.92
CA VAL A 431 -17.50 1.98 40.08
C VAL A 431 -16.27 2.53 40.82
N ALA A 432 -16.39 2.84 42.11
CA ALA A 432 -15.23 3.23 42.93
C ALA A 432 -14.19 2.10 43.04
N GLN A 433 -14.60 0.83 43.10
CA GLN A 433 -13.72 -0.33 43.05
C GLN A 433 -13.03 -0.49 41.69
N LEU A 434 -13.75 -0.31 40.57
CA LEU A 434 -13.21 -0.32 39.21
C LEU A 434 -12.14 0.77 39.02
N ILE A 435 -12.42 1.99 39.46
CA ILE A 435 -11.47 3.11 39.46
C ILE A 435 -10.25 2.78 40.35
N ALA A 436 -10.47 2.21 41.53
CA ALA A 436 -9.39 1.80 42.42
C ALA A 436 -8.51 0.70 41.82
N ARG A 437 -9.08 -0.35 41.19
CA ARG A 437 -8.33 -1.41 40.50
C ARG A 437 -7.46 -0.83 39.40
N ALA A 438 -8.04 -0.01 38.53
CA ALA A 438 -7.32 0.61 37.41
C ALA A 438 -6.21 1.58 37.87
N ARG A 439 -6.40 2.32 38.98
CA ARG A 439 -5.38 3.23 39.53
C ARG A 439 -4.30 2.57 40.36
N HIS A 440 -4.60 1.48 41.07
CA HIS A 440 -3.62 0.84 41.95
C HIS A 440 -2.56 0.03 41.22
N GLY A 441 -2.73 -0.18 39.91
CA GLY A 441 -1.80 -0.93 39.09
C GLY A 441 -1.75 -2.38 39.56
N ILE A 442 -2.66 -3.21 39.01
CA ILE A 442 -2.21 -4.56 38.69
C ILE A 442 -1.02 -4.34 37.73
N ASP A 443 0.15 -4.85 38.14
CA ASP A 443 1.48 -4.53 37.61
C ASP A 443 1.43 -4.41 36.08
N ASP A 444 1.78 -3.23 35.50
CA ASP A 444 1.46 -2.84 34.12
C ASP A 444 2.15 -3.79 33.11
N GLY A 445 1.53 -4.94 32.89
CA GLY A 445 2.10 -6.13 32.25
C GLY A 445 2.41 -5.94 30.77
N THR A 446 2.03 -4.78 30.24
CA THR A 446 2.47 -4.22 28.96
C THR A 446 3.99 -4.16 28.82
N VAL A 447 4.75 -4.10 29.92
CA VAL A 447 6.23 -4.04 29.92
C VAL A 447 6.90 -5.43 29.78
N ALA A 448 6.17 -6.55 29.92
CA ALA A 448 6.81 -7.90 30.00
C ALA A 448 6.14 -9.03 29.19
N ARG A 449 5.17 -8.77 28.31
CA ARG A 449 4.56 -9.81 27.44
C ARG A 449 5.21 -9.90 26.06
N GLU A 450 6.51 -10.19 26.05
CA GLU A 450 7.27 -10.66 24.88
C GLU A 450 7.06 -12.18 24.65
N ARG A 451 5.78 -12.56 24.53
CA ARG A 451 5.21 -13.93 24.52
C ARG A 451 3.82 -13.78 23.87
N VAL A 452 3.25 -14.61 22.99
CA VAL A 452 3.49 -15.96 22.41
C VAL A 452 2.98 -15.85 20.92
N GLY A 453 3.21 -16.72 19.93
CA GLY A 453 4.05 -17.93 19.81
C GLY A 453 5.47 -17.69 19.28
N GLY A 454 5.64 -17.06 18.11
CA GLY A 454 6.92 -16.95 17.39
C GLY A 454 8.14 -16.62 18.27
N ARG A 455 8.00 -15.60 19.15
CA ARG A 455 9.06 -15.17 20.07
C ARG A 455 9.40 -16.11 21.24
N ARG A 456 8.61 -17.17 21.52
CA ARG A 456 9.07 -18.23 22.46
C ARG A 456 10.21 -19.05 21.84
N VAL A 457 10.25 -19.22 20.52
CA VAL A 457 11.40 -19.83 19.84
C VAL A 457 12.62 -18.90 19.92
N ASP A 458 12.42 -17.58 19.86
CA ASP A 458 13.50 -16.59 20.00
C ASP A 458 14.13 -16.54 21.40
N SER A 459 13.36 -16.92 22.43
CA SER A 459 13.90 -17.09 23.78
C SER A 459 14.89 -18.27 23.91
N LEU A 460 14.93 -19.18 22.93
CA LEU A 460 15.88 -20.29 22.89
C LEU A 460 17.16 -19.93 22.14
N ARG A 461 18.04 -19.25 22.89
CA ARG A 461 19.48 -19.02 22.60
C ARG A 461 19.80 -18.01 21.49
N SER A 462 19.66 -16.73 21.83
CA SER A 462 20.53 -15.67 21.30
C SER A 462 21.99 -15.74 21.85
N GLU A 463 22.51 -16.94 22.15
CA GLU A 463 23.90 -17.15 22.62
C GLU A 463 24.90 -16.75 21.52
N GLY A 464 25.31 -15.48 21.52
CA GLY A 464 26.30 -14.91 20.59
C GLY A 464 25.72 -14.28 19.33
N GLY A 465 24.44 -13.89 19.31
CA GLY A 465 23.85 -13.11 18.20
C GLY A 465 23.69 -13.90 16.90
N ARG A 466 23.04 -15.06 16.98
CA ARG A 466 22.61 -15.89 15.83
C ARG A 466 21.09 -15.86 15.75
N ALA A 467 20.55 -15.94 14.54
CA ALA A 467 19.11 -16.06 14.31
C ALA A 467 18.59 -17.46 14.72
N THR A 468 17.31 -17.55 15.06
CA THR A 468 16.66 -18.81 15.45
C THR A 468 16.15 -19.61 14.26
N ALA A 469 15.79 -20.87 14.50
CA ALA A 469 15.16 -21.73 13.49
C ALA A 469 13.83 -21.14 12.98
N ALA A 470 13.04 -20.50 13.85
CA ALA A 470 11.78 -19.86 13.46
C ALA A 470 12.03 -18.62 12.59
N GLU A 471 12.90 -17.69 13.02
CA GLU A 471 13.30 -16.52 12.21
C GLU A 471 13.79 -16.94 10.82
N LEU A 472 14.57 -18.04 10.73
CA LEU A 472 15.05 -18.58 9.46
C LEU A 472 13.92 -19.07 8.56
N VAL A 473 12.94 -19.79 9.11
CA VAL A 473 11.73 -20.26 8.40
C VAL A 473 10.91 -19.07 7.91
N ASP A 474 10.69 -18.06 8.76
CA ASP A 474 9.90 -16.87 8.43
C ASP A 474 10.57 -16.01 7.35
N GLU A 475 11.90 -15.76 7.45
CA GLU A 475 12.67 -15.08 6.40
C GLU A 475 12.63 -15.84 5.06
N HIS A 476 12.74 -17.18 5.08
CA HIS A 476 12.70 -17.99 3.87
C HIS A 476 11.31 -18.02 3.25
N ALA A 477 10.26 -18.27 4.05
CA ALA A 477 8.88 -18.28 3.57
C ALA A 477 8.51 -16.93 2.96
N ALA A 478 8.87 -15.83 3.62
CA ALA A 478 8.72 -14.48 3.08
C ALA A 478 9.48 -14.30 1.76
N LEU A 479 10.78 -14.65 1.70
CA LEU A 479 11.59 -14.49 0.48
C LEU A 479 11.00 -15.23 -0.74
N TRP A 480 10.47 -16.45 -0.53
CA TRP A 480 9.89 -17.25 -1.61
C TRP A 480 8.47 -16.80 -1.99
N ALA A 481 7.64 -16.39 -1.02
CA ALA A 481 6.34 -15.77 -1.27
C ALA A 481 6.49 -14.45 -2.05
N GLN A 482 7.38 -13.56 -1.58
CA GLN A 482 7.80 -12.34 -2.28
C GLN A 482 8.17 -12.67 -3.73
N ARG A 483 9.11 -13.60 -3.93
CA ARG A 483 9.65 -13.92 -5.27
C ARG A 483 8.61 -14.51 -6.23
N ALA A 484 7.67 -15.29 -5.73
CA ALA A 484 6.59 -15.87 -6.52
C ALA A 484 5.62 -14.79 -6.98
N TRP A 485 5.04 -14.06 -6.03
CA TRP A 485 3.92 -13.17 -6.30
C TRP A 485 4.35 -11.79 -6.85
N PHE A 486 5.58 -11.33 -6.55
CA PHE A 486 6.13 -10.06 -7.09
C PHE A 486 6.30 -10.03 -8.62
N ARG A 487 6.24 -11.17 -9.33
CA ARG A 487 6.79 -11.32 -10.69
C ARG A 487 5.91 -10.71 -11.80
N ALA A 488 5.64 -9.41 -11.68
CA ALA A 488 5.21 -8.37 -12.62
C ALA A 488 4.01 -8.64 -13.55
N LEU A 489 3.89 -9.82 -14.17
CA LEU A 489 2.94 -10.10 -15.25
C LEU A 489 2.40 -11.55 -15.25
N ASN A 490 2.64 -12.34 -14.19
CA ASN A 490 2.12 -13.71 -14.11
C ASN A 490 1.73 -14.11 -12.67
N GLU A 491 0.51 -13.76 -12.29
CA GLU A 491 -0.10 -14.07 -10.99
C GLU A 491 -0.31 -15.58 -10.72
N SER A 492 -0.16 -16.44 -11.73
CA SER A 492 -0.21 -17.91 -11.58
C SER A 492 1.12 -18.53 -11.11
N ALA A 493 2.01 -17.73 -10.50
CA ALA A 493 3.28 -18.21 -9.96
C ALA A 493 3.12 -18.77 -8.54
N SER A 494 3.59 -20.01 -8.36
CA SER A 494 3.48 -20.80 -7.15
C SER A 494 4.73 -20.66 -6.24
N PRO A 495 4.61 -20.23 -4.97
CA PRO A 495 5.73 -20.22 -4.03
C PRO A 495 6.29 -21.62 -3.80
N TRP A 496 5.41 -22.62 -3.65
CA TRP A 496 5.79 -24.02 -3.47
C TRP A 496 6.66 -24.53 -4.62
N LYS A 497 6.19 -24.43 -5.87
CA LYS A 497 6.90 -24.97 -7.04
C LYS A 497 8.21 -24.22 -7.31
N LEU A 498 8.24 -22.90 -7.11
CA LEU A 498 9.46 -22.11 -7.26
C LEU A 498 10.51 -22.45 -6.21
N TRP A 499 10.10 -22.67 -4.95
CA TRP A 499 10.98 -23.13 -3.89
C TRP A 499 11.47 -24.56 -4.16
N HIS A 500 10.57 -25.49 -4.46
CA HIS A 500 10.87 -26.91 -4.70
C HIS A 500 11.90 -27.10 -5.83
N GLN A 501 11.69 -26.44 -6.97
CA GLN A 501 12.61 -26.49 -8.12
C GLN A 501 13.99 -25.92 -7.78
N ALA A 502 14.05 -24.88 -6.94
CA ALA A 502 15.30 -24.30 -6.48
C ALA A 502 16.01 -25.18 -5.43
N ALA A 503 15.25 -25.68 -4.46
CA ALA A 503 15.74 -26.47 -3.33
C ALA A 503 16.20 -27.87 -3.76
N SER A 504 15.59 -28.46 -4.80
CA SER A 504 16.05 -29.69 -5.44
C SER A 504 17.49 -29.62 -6.01
N ASN A 505 18.08 -28.42 -6.13
CA ASN A 505 19.42 -28.20 -6.65
C ASN A 505 20.49 -28.25 -5.56
N GLU A 506 21.59 -28.99 -5.74
CA GLU A 506 22.69 -29.08 -4.76
C GLU A 506 23.35 -27.73 -4.44
N ASN A 507 23.17 -26.74 -5.32
CA ASN A 507 23.62 -25.37 -5.07
C ASN A 507 22.79 -24.61 -4.03
N TYR A 508 21.61 -25.13 -3.65
CA TYR A 508 20.74 -24.56 -2.63
C TYR A 508 21.31 -24.80 -1.23
N ASP A 509 21.74 -26.02 -0.93
CA ASP A 509 22.39 -26.41 0.31
C ASP A 509 23.54 -25.45 0.67
N ALA A 510 24.39 -25.14 -0.33
CA ALA A 510 25.51 -24.20 -0.20
C ALA A 510 25.09 -22.71 -0.13
N ALA A 511 23.87 -22.37 -0.56
CA ALA A 511 23.33 -21.00 -0.50
C ALA A 511 22.65 -20.70 0.84
N VAL A 512 22.05 -21.71 1.48
CA VAL A 512 21.39 -21.62 2.79
C VAL A 512 22.34 -21.97 3.94
N GLY A 513 23.33 -22.86 3.72
CA GLY A 513 24.30 -23.30 4.73
C GLY A 513 24.02 -24.70 5.31
N VAL A 514 23.01 -25.40 4.79
CA VAL A 514 22.46 -26.64 5.35
C VAL A 514 22.61 -27.77 4.34
N ALA A 515 23.40 -28.78 4.68
CA ALA A 515 23.66 -29.90 3.78
C ALA A 515 22.50 -30.89 3.78
N GLY A 516 22.09 -31.40 2.61
CA GLY A 516 21.12 -32.47 2.47
C GLY A 516 19.68 -32.01 2.20
N ILE A 517 19.35 -30.71 2.29
CA ILE A 517 18.03 -30.19 1.92
C ILE A 517 17.66 -30.66 0.50
N SER A 518 18.58 -30.48 -0.45
CA SER A 518 18.37 -30.86 -1.85
C SER A 518 18.18 -32.35 -2.09
N ALA A 519 18.63 -33.22 -1.19
CA ALA A 519 18.33 -34.65 -1.25
C ALA A 519 16.89 -34.94 -0.77
N LEU A 520 16.49 -34.38 0.38
CA LEU A 520 15.19 -34.61 0.98
C LEU A 520 14.04 -33.98 0.18
N VAL A 521 14.24 -32.80 -0.41
CA VAL A 521 13.20 -32.12 -1.23
C VAL A 521 12.89 -32.89 -2.51
N ARG A 522 13.85 -33.63 -3.08
CA ARG A 522 13.60 -34.49 -4.26
C ARG A 522 12.67 -35.68 -3.96
N GLU A 523 12.45 -36.02 -2.69
CA GLU A 523 11.46 -37.01 -2.28
C GLU A 523 10.02 -36.44 -2.26
N LEU A 524 9.88 -35.12 -2.22
CA LEU A 524 8.58 -34.44 -2.18
C LEU A 524 8.06 -34.19 -3.62
N PRO A 525 6.75 -34.28 -3.85
CA PRO A 525 6.14 -33.98 -5.15
C PRO A 525 6.04 -32.47 -5.43
N GLU A 526 5.92 -32.08 -6.71
CA GLU A 526 5.62 -30.70 -7.11
C GLU A 526 4.16 -30.28 -6.80
N ASP A 527 3.29 -31.24 -6.48
CA ASP A 527 1.92 -30.98 -6.03
C ASP A 527 1.92 -30.60 -4.53
N PRO A 528 1.37 -29.43 -4.14
CA PRO A 528 1.44 -28.95 -2.77
C PRO A 528 0.55 -29.73 -1.80
N ALA A 529 -0.59 -30.29 -2.25
CA ALA A 529 -1.48 -31.06 -1.39
C ALA A 529 -0.84 -32.41 -1.03
N LEU A 530 -0.32 -33.12 -2.03
CA LEU A 530 0.37 -34.39 -1.82
C LEU A 530 1.68 -34.21 -1.05
N ALA A 531 2.40 -33.10 -1.26
CA ALA A 531 3.57 -32.77 -0.46
C ALA A 531 3.22 -32.50 1.00
N LEU A 532 2.12 -31.79 1.28
CA LEU A 532 1.68 -31.50 2.64
C LEU A 532 1.31 -32.78 3.41
N VAL A 533 0.63 -33.74 2.77
CA VAL A 533 0.37 -35.07 3.36
C VAL A 533 1.66 -35.73 3.84
N ILE A 534 2.66 -35.85 2.94
CA ILE A 534 3.95 -36.48 3.26
C ILE A 534 4.70 -35.73 4.37
N LEU A 535 4.61 -34.40 4.39
CA LEU A 535 5.25 -33.57 5.42
C LEU A 535 4.56 -33.75 6.79
N LEU A 536 3.23 -33.78 6.84
CA LEU A 536 2.47 -34.00 8.07
C LEU A 536 2.68 -35.42 8.60
N GLU A 537 2.71 -36.45 7.76
CA GLU A 537 3.11 -37.81 8.16
C GLU A 537 4.53 -37.84 8.76
N ARG A 538 5.49 -37.13 8.14
CA ARG A 538 6.88 -37.06 8.60
C ARG A 538 7.10 -36.19 9.85
N SER A 539 6.11 -35.41 10.28
CA SER A 539 6.16 -34.60 11.50
C SER A 539 5.93 -35.42 12.79
N GLY A 540 5.32 -36.61 12.66
CA GLY A 540 4.95 -37.47 13.80
C GLY A 540 3.81 -36.91 14.67
N LEU A 541 3.09 -35.89 14.21
CA LEU A 541 1.94 -35.29 14.89
C LEU A 541 0.77 -36.26 15.02
N THR A 542 -0.02 -36.11 16.08
CA THR A 542 -1.33 -36.77 16.22
C THR A 542 -2.41 -35.98 15.46
N GLN A 543 -3.55 -36.63 15.19
CA GLN A 543 -4.66 -36.01 14.46
C GLN A 543 -5.23 -34.76 15.16
N GLU A 544 -5.17 -34.71 16.49
CA GLU A 544 -5.60 -33.57 17.31
C GLU A 544 -4.64 -32.37 17.21
N GLU A 545 -3.34 -32.62 17.02
CA GLU A 545 -2.30 -31.58 16.90
C GLU A 545 -2.25 -30.93 15.51
N LEU A 546 -2.83 -31.54 14.47
CA LEU A 546 -2.69 -31.10 13.07
C LEU A 546 -3.25 -29.70 12.81
N PHE A 547 -4.46 -29.41 13.30
CA PHE A 547 -5.11 -28.12 13.10
C PHE A 547 -4.35 -27.01 13.83
N GLU A 548 -3.91 -27.30 15.06
CA GLU A 548 -3.11 -26.40 15.89
C GLU A 548 -1.79 -26.05 15.19
N TYR A 549 -1.04 -27.06 14.74
CA TYR A 549 0.24 -26.86 14.06
C TYR A 549 0.12 -26.06 12.75
N VAL A 550 -0.85 -26.38 11.89
CA VAL A 550 -1.06 -25.65 10.63
C VAL A 550 -1.51 -24.20 10.91
N SER A 551 -2.34 -23.99 11.93
CA SER A 551 -2.74 -22.65 12.37
C SER A 551 -1.53 -21.83 12.84
N GLU A 552 -0.70 -22.36 13.74
CA GLU A 552 0.50 -21.67 14.22
C GLU A 552 1.54 -21.40 13.10
N LEU A 553 1.65 -22.29 12.09
CA LEU A 553 2.49 -22.01 10.92
C LEU A 553 2.00 -20.79 10.12
N LEU A 554 0.69 -20.65 9.91
CA LEU A 554 0.10 -19.50 9.21
C LEU A 554 0.18 -18.22 10.06
N LEU A 555 -0.14 -18.32 11.36
CA LEU A 555 -0.12 -17.20 12.31
C LEU A 555 1.28 -16.70 12.68
N ALA A 556 2.34 -17.48 12.39
CA ALA A 556 3.73 -17.00 12.47
C ALA A 556 4.13 -16.05 11.32
N GLY A 557 3.39 -16.04 10.21
CA GLY A 557 3.57 -15.09 9.09
C GLY A 557 2.24 -14.52 8.61
N PRO A 558 1.50 -13.82 9.49
CA PRO A 558 0.11 -13.45 9.25
C PRO A 558 -0.07 -12.58 8.01
N GLY A 559 0.88 -11.72 7.65
CA GLY A 559 0.78 -10.86 6.47
C GLY A 559 0.82 -11.62 5.15
N TRP A 560 1.79 -12.53 4.97
CA TRP A 560 1.83 -13.41 3.80
C TRP A 560 0.65 -14.39 3.78
N ALA A 561 0.18 -14.86 4.94
CA ALA A 561 -1.03 -15.69 5.05
C ALA A 561 -2.30 -14.92 4.67
N SER A 562 -2.45 -13.68 5.14
CA SER A 562 -3.52 -12.75 4.78
C SER A 562 -3.57 -12.44 3.29
N HIS A 563 -2.40 -12.23 2.67
CA HIS A 563 -2.35 -12.06 1.22
C HIS A 563 -2.71 -13.35 0.48
N ALA A 564 -2.21 -14.50 0.92
CA ALA A 564 -2.57 -15.81 0.35
C ALA A 564 -4.09 -16.09 0.43
N HIS A 565 -4.72 -15.76 1.57
CA HIS A 565 -6.16 -15.91 1.77
C HIS A 565 -6.96 -14.97 0.85
N TRP A 566 -6.54 -13.71 0.69
CA TRP A 566 -7.14 -12.83 -0.33
C TRP A 566 -7.05 -13.44 -1.73
N ARG A 567 -5.86 -13.92 -2.15
CA ARG A 567 -5.67 -14.57 -3.46
C ARG A 567 -6.61 -15.75 -3.66
N SER A 568 -6.79 -16.57 -2.62
CA SER A 568 -7.67 -17.73 -2.65
C SER A 568 -9.15 -17.37 -2.72
N ARG A 569 -9.59 -16.29 -2.07
CA ARG A 569 -10.96 -15.74 -2.22
C ARG A 569 -11.20 -15.23 -3.65
N GLU A 570 -10.24 -14.54 -4.25
CA GLU A 570 -10.33 -14.05 -5.64
C GLU A 570 -10.41 -15.18 -6.67
N SER A 571 -9.60 -16.25 -6.51
CA SER A 571 -9.63 -17.39 -7.43
C SER A 571 -10.77 -18.38 -7.17
N GLY A 572 -11.42 -18.32 -6.01
CA GLY A 572 -12.41 -19.32 -5.57
C GLY A 572 -11.79 -20.69 -5.24
N ASP A 573 -10.51 -20.73 -4.85
CA ASP A 573 -9.75 -21.95 -4.59
C ASP A 573 -8.66 -21.68 -3.53
N VAL A 574 -8.50 -22.59 -2.57
CA VAL A 574 -7.58 -22.51 -1.42
C VAL A 574 -6.10 -22.72 -1.77
N SER A 575 -5.80 -23.01 -3.05
CA SER A 575 -4.45 -23.24 -3.60
C SER A 575 -3.37 -22.26 -3.13
N ALA A 576 -3.64 -20.96 -3.04
CA ALA A 576 -2.61 -19.98 -2.63
C ALA A 576 -2.23 -20.12 -1.14
N VAL A 577 -3.19 -20.40 -0.25
CA VAL A 577 -2.91 -20.65 1.18
C VAL A 577 -2.25 -22.02 1.35
N LEU A 578 -2.73 -23.03 0.63
CA LEU A 578 -2.16 -24.37 0.61
C LEU A 578 -0.67 -24.34 0.23
N GLU A 579 -0.30 -23.66 -0.86
CA GLU A 579 1.10 -23.55 -1.28
C GLU A 579 2.00 -22.86 -0.23
N LEU A 580 1.48 -21.86 0.49
CA LEU A 580 2.21 -21.19 1.57
C LEU A 580 2.33 -22.08 2.82
N ALA A 581 1.27 -22.79 3.20
CA ALA A 581 1.27 -23.73 4.32
C ALA A 581 2.24 -24.90 4.06
N THR A 582 2.22 -25.48 2.86
CA THR A 582 3.16 -26.55 2.45
C THR A 582 4.60 -26.05 2.47
N LEU A 583 4.87 -24.84 1.94
CA LEU A 583 6.19 -24.23 1.98
C LEU A 583 6.70 -24.00 3.41
N ARG A 584 5.86 -23.43 4.29
CA ARG A 584 6.20 -23.19 5.70
C ARG A 584 6.45 -24.49 6.46
N CYS A 585 5.59 -25.51 6.25
CA CYS A 585 5.76 -26.83 6.85
C CYS A 585 7.07 -27.50 6.40
N ALA A 586 7.39 -27.46 5.11
CA ALA A 586 8.64 -28.03 4.59
C ALA A 586 9.88 -27.31 5.15
N LEU A 587 9.86 -25.98 5.18
CA LEU A 587 10.93 -25.19 5.78
C LEU A 587 11.09 -25.51 7.27
N ASP A 588 10.00 -25.56 8.05
CA ASP A 588 10.06 -25.82 9.48
C ASP A 588 10.62 -27.20 9.80
N LEU A 589 10.15 -28.26 9.14
CA LEU A 589 10.65 -29.62 9.38
C LEU A 589 12.14 -29.77 8.99
N LEU A 590 12.55 -29.21 7.85
CA LEU A 590 13.93 -29.34 7.35
C LEU A 590 14.94 -28.47 8.13
N ILE A 591 14.52 -27.29 8.60
CA ILE A 591 15.35 -26.39 9.42
C ILE A 591 15.37 -26.88 10.87
N SER A 592 14.23 -27.18 11.47
CA SER A 592 14.18 -27.65 12.86
C SER A 592 14.88 -29.01 13.03
N GLY A 593 14.75 -29.93 12.06
CA GLY A 593 15.43 -31.23 12.06
C GLY A 593 16.96 -31.17 11.88
N ALA A 594 17.51 -30.06 11.38
CA ALA A 594 18.95 -29.81 11.40
C ALA A 594 19.42 -29.02 12.65
N ALA A 595 18.50 -28.49 13.45
CA ALA A 595 18.78 -27.64 14.61
C ALA A 595 18.82 -28.43 15.93
N ASP A 596 18.00 -29.47 16.02
CA ASP A 596 17.95 -30.42 17.13
C ASP A 596 17.92 -31.84 16.57
N SER A 597 18.71 -32.76 17.15
CA SER A 597 18.88 -34.12 16.61
C SER A 597 17.61 -34.97 16.68
N ASP A 598 16.66 -34.57 17.54
CA ASP A 598 15.36 -35.25 17.68
C ASP A 598 14.29 -34.63 16.77
N GLY A 599 14.49 -33.40 16.27
CA GLY A 599 13.60 -32.62 15.39
C GLY A 599 12.25 -32.19 15.99
N ARG A 600 11.63 -33.03 16.83
CA ARG A 600 10.30 -32.86 17.42
C ARG A 600 10.20 -31.67 18.39
N ARG A 601 11.28 -31.32 19.09
CA ARG A 601 11.29 -30.27 20.11
C ARG A 601 10.78 -28.91 19.62
N ALA A 602 11.12 -28.50 18.39
CA ALA A 602 10.65 -27.23 17.83
C ALA A 602 9.14 -27.26 17.56
N ILE A 603 8.62 -28.39 17.11
CA ILE A 603 7.19 -28.63 16.89
C ILE A 603 6.45 -28.60 18.24
N ASP A 604 6.96 -29.31 19.25
CA ASP A 604 6.41 -29.29 20.61
C ASP A 604 6.40 -27.87 21.22
N LEU A 605 7.38 -27.03 20.88
CA LEU A 605 7.43 -25.62 21.31
C LEU A 605 6.39 -24.74 20.61
N ARG A 606 5.97 -25.07 19.38
CA ARG A 606 4.84 -24.42 18.69
C ARG A 606 3.49 -24.89 19.28
N LEU A 607 3.31 -26.19 19.50
CA LEU A 607 2.10 -26.74 20.13
C LEU A 607 1.93 -26.31 21.59
N SER A 608 3.03 -26.25 22.34
CA SER A 608 3.04 -25.72 23.72
C SER A 608 3.01 -24.19 23.77
N ALA A 609 3.23 -23.48 22.66
CA ALA A 609 2.97 -22.04 22.59
C ALA A 609 1.46 -21.76 22.65
N GLY A 610 0.63 -22.48 21.89
CA GLY A 610 -0.84 -22.35 21.96
C GLY A 610 -1.45 -22.82 23.29
N THR A 611 -0.96 -23.93 23.85
CA THR A 611 -1.54 -24.55 25.06
C THR A 611 -0.97 -24.03 26.38
N ALA A 612 0.30 -23.61 26.46
CA ALA A 612 0.86 -23.05 27.71
C ALA A 612 0.53 -21.56 27.91
N ALA A 613 -0.57 -21.09 27.32
CA ALA A 613 -1.34 -19.96 27.82
C ALA A 613 -2.09 -20.33 29.12
N ASP A 614 -2.55 -21.59 29.27
CA ASP A 614 -3.36 -22.03 30.43
C ASP A 614 -2.56 -22.33 31.71
N VAL A 615 -1.23 -22.50 31.63
CA VAL A 615 -0.50 -23.31 32.63
C VAL A 615 0.46 -22.54 33.55
N GLN A 616 0.81 -21.27 33.28
CA GLN A 616 1.86 -20.58 34.07
C GLN A 616 1.59 -19.14 34.56
N ASP A 617 0.40 -18.57 34.36
CA ASP A 617 -0.14 -17.59 35.32
C ASP A 617 -1.68 -17.46 35.20
N PRO A 618 -2.46 -18.39 35.78
CA PRO A 618 -3.89 -18.17 36.04
C PRO A 618 -4.05 -17.25 37.26
N SER A 619 -3.49 -16.04 37.18
CA SER A 619 -3.89 -14.95 38.07
C SER A 619 -5.22 -14.39 37.55
N SER A 620 -6.27 -14.47 38.39
CA SER A 620 -7.61 -13.90 38.17
C SER A 620 -7.57 -12.51 37.52
N ASN A 621 -6.58 -11.74 37.97
CA ASN A 621 -6.12 -10.46 37.47
C ASN A 621 -6.19 -10.28 35.94
N ALA A 622 -5.76 -11.25 35.12
CA ALA A 622 -5.67 -11.05 33.67
C ALA A 622 -7.03 -11.15 32.94
N GLU A 623 -7.99 -11.87 33.52
CA GLU A 623 -9.38 -11.88 33.07
C GLU A 623 -10.12 -10.66 33.65
N ASP A 624 -9.94 -10.38 34.95
CA ASP A 624 -10.44 -9.17 35.62
C ASP A 624 -10.04 -7.87 34.88
N GLU A 625 -8.78 -7.76 34.44
CA GLU A 625 -8.26 -6.62 33.66
C GLU A 625 -8.98 -6.43 32.31
N ARG A 626 -9.29 -7.54 31.62
CA ARG A 626 -9.96 -7.51 30.32
C ARG A 626 -11.44 -7.18 30.46
N GLU A 627 -12.10 -7.70 31.49
CA GLU A 627 -13.47 -7.31 31.83
C GLU A 627 -13.54 -5.82 32.20
N ASP A 628 -12.62 -5.35 33.05
CA ASP A 628 -12.50 -3.93 33.40
C ASP A 628 -12.27 -3.08 32.13
N ALA A 629 -11.32 -3.46 31.28
CA ALA A 629 -11.01 -2.73 30.04
C ALA A 629 -12.21 -2.65 29.09
N GLN A 630 -13.08 -3.67 29.04
CA GLN A 630 -14.31 -3.61 28.25
C GLN A 630 -15.33 -2.61 28.85
N ILE A 631 -15.47 -2.53 30.17
CA ILE A 631 -16.35 -1.55 30.83
C ILE A 631 -15.83 -0.13 30.58
N TRP A 632 -14.52 0.08 30.70
CA TRP A 632 -13.86 1.34 30.39
C TRP A 632 -14.01 1.74 28.91
N GLN A 633 -13.85 0.80 27.97
CA GLN A 633 -14.08 1.03 26.54
C GLN A 633 -15.52 1.42 26.25
N ALA A 634 -16.50 0.74 26.86
CA ALA A 634 -17.91 1.07 26.71
C ALA A 634 -18.24 2.47 27.22
N ALA A 635 -17.67 2.87 28.38
CA ALA A 635 -17.80 4.22 28.92
C ALA A 635 -17.14 5.29 28.01
N PHE A 636 -15.95 5.01 27.47
CA PHE A 636 -15.23 5.91 26.57
C PHE A 636 -16.00 6.19 25.26
N GLU A 637 -16.57 5.14 24.67
CA GLU A 637 -17.44 5.27 23.50
C GLU A 637 -18.71 6.06 23.83
N ARG A 638 -19.30 5.82 25.01
CA ARG A 638 -20.58 6.41 25.40
C ARG A 638 -20.58 7.93 25.44
N GLY A 639 -19.51 8.56 25.92
CA GLY A 639 -19.39 10.03 25.94
C GLY A 639 -19.53 10.68 24.54
N PHE A 640 -18.99 10.04 23.48
CA PHE A 640 -19.18 10.51 22.10
C PHE A 640 -20.57 10.18 21.55
N ARG A 641 -21.08 8.97 21.84
CA ARG A 641 -22.40 8.51 21.37
C ARG A 641 -23.55 9.34 21.96
N ASP A 642 -23.50 9.67 23.25
CA ASP A 642 -24.51 10.50 23.92
C ASP A 642 -24.54 11.93 23.33
N GLU A 643 -23.38 12.54 23.03
CA GLU A 643 -23.31 13.85 22.37
C GLU A 643 -23.95 13.82 20.96
N LEU A 644 -23.54 12.87 20.13
CA LEU A 644 -24.02 12.72 18.75
C LEU A 644 -25.53 12.46 18.68
N ILE A 645 -26.03 11.49 19.45
CA ILE A 645 -27.46 11.16 19.46
C ILE A 645 -28.28 12.32 19.99
N SER A 646 -27.81 13.01 21.03
CA SER A 646 -28.51 14.18 21.57
C SER A 646 -28.59 15.31 20.54
N ALA A 647 -27.58 15.50 19.69
CA ALA A 647 -27.62 16.48 18.61
C ALA A 647 -28.58 16.06 17.48
N VAL A 648 -28.47 14.82 17.00
CA VAL A 648 -29.30 14.29 15.91
C VAL A 648 -30.78 14.21 16.30
N SER A 649 -31.12 13.72 17.50
CA SER A 649 -32.50 13.68 18.00
C SER A 649 -33.13 15.06 18.19
N ARG A 650 -32.35 16.07 18.62
CA ARG A 650 -32.85 17.45 18.70
C ARG A 650 -33.23 17.99 17.32
N ASN A 651 -32.40 17.73 16.31
CA ASN A 651 -32.67 18.15 14.93
C ASN A 651 -33.86 17.38 14.33
N ALA A 652 -33.96 16.06 14.57
CA ALA A 652 -35.11 15.25 14.17
C ALA A 652 -36.43 15.75 14.78
N ALA A 653 -36.45 15.99 16.09
CA ALA A 653 -37.62 16.56 16.77
C ALA A 653 -37.93 18.00 16.31
N GLY A 654 -36.91 18.80 15.99
CA GLY A 654 -37.08 20.10 15.36
C GLY A 654 -37.80 20.01 14.02
N ALA A 655 -37.30 19.16 13.12
CA ALA A 655 -37.87 18.91 11.80
C ALA A 655 -39.33 18.40 11.87
N ALA A 656 -39.62 17.43 12.74
CA ALA A 656 -40.97 16.91 12.94
C ALA A 656 -41.97 18.00 13.41
N ASN A 657 -41.49 19.02 14.13
CA ASN A 657 -42.31 20.16 14.55
C ASN A 657 -42.41 21.28 13.49
N THR A 658 -41.44 21.43 12.58
CA THR A 658 -41.49 22.45 11.52
C THR A 658 -42.23 22.00 10.27
N VAL A 659 -42.33 20.70 9.98
CA VAL A 659 -43.19 20.18 8.88
C VAL A 659 -44.63 20.68 9.03
N ALA A 660 -45.15 20.74 10.25
CA ALA A 660 -46.49 21.30 10.55
C ALA A 660 -46.62 22.83 10.36
N ALA A 661 -45.54 23.53 10.02
CA ALA A 661 -45.51 24.99 9.82
C ALA A 661 -45.06 25.41 8.40
N ASP A 662 -44.22 24.62 7.73
CA ASP A 662 -43.63 24.98 6.41
C ASP A 662 -44.43 24.47 5.20
N GLU A 663 -45.49 23.66 5.38
CA GLU A 663 -46.51 23.38 4.33
C GLU A 663 -47.13 24.67 3.72
N ALA A 664 -46.89 25.84 4.31
CA ALA A 664 -47.32 27.15 3.84
C ALA A 664 -46.34 27.88 2.88
N ARG A 665 -45.15 27.32 2.60
CA ARG A 665 -44.16 27.93 1.68
C ARG A 665 -43.72 26.95 0.60
N SER A 666 -43.81 27.37 -0.67
CA SER A 666 -43.09 26.69 -1.74
C SER A 666 -41.58 26.87 -1.52
N PRO A 667 -40.77 25.80 -1.46
CA PRO A 667 -39.33 25.93 -1.33
C PRO A 667 -38.77 26.69 -2.55
N GLU A 668 -37.90 27.65 -2.31
CA GLU A 668 -37.21 28.31 -3.41
C GLU A 668 -36.18 27.34 -4.02
N ARG A 669 -36.19 27.22 -5.35
CA ARG A 669 -35.26 26.34 -6.07
C ARG A 669 -33.79 26.68 -5.75
N PRO A 670 -32.96 25.72 -5.31
CA PRO A 670 -31.54 25.95 -5.01
C PRO A 670 -30.71 26.25 -6.27
N ASP A 671 -29.55 26.87 -6.08
CA ASP A 671 -28.67 27.32 -7.15
C ASP A 671 -27.84 26.17 -7.75
N ALA A 672 -27.42 25.21 -6.90
CA ALA A 672 -26.96 23.88 -7.31
C ALA A 672 -27.20 22.83 -6.20
N GLN A 673 -27.34 21.57 -6.61
CA GLN A 673 -27.38 20.40 -5.72
C GLN A 673 -26.08 19.62 -5.87
N VAL A 674 -25.46 19.21 -4.75
CA VAL A 674 -24.11 18.61 -4.75
C VAL A 674 -24.15 17.23 -4.11
N LEU A 675 -24.06 16.19 -4.92
CA LEU A 675 -23.92 14.80 -4.47
C LEU A 675 -22.44 14.53 -4.18
N MET A 676 -22.10 14.19 -2.94
CA MET A 676 -20.73 13.91 -2.49
C MET A 676 -20.62 12.51 -1.89
N CYS A 677 -19.40 11.98 -1.84
CA CYS A 677 -19.12 10.72 -1.16
C CYS A 677 -19.46 10.80 0.34
N ILE A 678 -19.91 9.69 0.94
CA ILE A 678 -20.11 9.54 2.40
C ILE A 678 -18.84 9.70 3.25
N ASP A 679 -17.66 9.76 2.63
CA ASP A 679 -16.34 9.89 3.27
C ASP A 679 -16.31 11.02 4.32
N VAL A 680 -15.79 10.74 5.53
CA VAL A 680 -15.78 11.70 6.65
C VAL A 680 -15.03 13.00 6.34
N ARG A 681 -14.08 13.00 5.40
CA ARG A 681 -13.38 14.21 4.94
C ARG A 681 -14.29 15.10 4.09
N SER A 682 -15.33 14.55 3.47
CA SER A 682 -16.32 15.29 2.68
C SER A 682 -17.38 15.97 3.55
N GLU A 683 -17.58 15.58 4.81
CA GLU A 683 -18.50 16.27 5.75
C GLU A 683 -18.14 17.76 5.89
N ARG A 684 -16.88 18.06 6.23
CA ARG A 684 -16.36 19.44 6.30
C ARG A 684 -16.55 20.22 4.99
N MET A 685 -16.36 19.56 3.84
CA MET A 685 -16.52 20.20 2.54
C MET A 685 -17.99 20.51 2.24
N ARG A 686 -18.93 19.62 2.59
CA ARG A 686 -20.38 19.86 2.48
C ARG A 686 -20.80 21.08 3.30
N ARG A 687 -20.44 21.09 4.58
CA ARG A 687 -20.63 22.24 5.48
C ARG A 687 -20.03 23.54 4.92
N SER A 688 -18.82 23.44 4.37
CA SER A 688 -18.14 24.60 3.78
C SER A 688 -18.85 25.13 2.53
N ILE A 689 -19.41 24.27 1.67
CA ILE A 689 -20.21 24.65 0.49
C ILE A 689 -21.50 25.36 0.93
N GLU A 690 -22.23 24.77 1.87
CA GLU A 690 -23.50 25.32 2.39
C GLU A 690 -23.31 26.65 3.13
N SER A 691 -22.10 26.93 3.65
CA SER A 691 -21.75 28.21 4.29
C SER A 691 -21.42 29.37 3.33
N THR A 692 -21.43 29.13 2.01
CA THR A 692 -21.09 30.16 1.00
C THR A 692 -22.27 31.09 0.67
N SER A 693 -22.10 31.99 -0.29
CA SER A 693 -23.13 32.95 -0.70
C SER A 693 -24.28 32.35 -1.53
N GLY A 694 -24.06 31.20 -2.17
CA GLY A 694 -25.09 30.52 -2.96
C GLY A 694 -25.96 29.58 -2.12
N ARG A 695 -27.18 29.32 -2.59
CA ARG A 695 -28.12 28.39 -1.97
C ARG A 695 -27.83 26.98 -2.47
N TYR A 696 -27.08 26.21 -1.68
CA TYR A 696 -26.65 24.86 -2.01
C TYR A 696 -27.33 23.83 -1.11
N GLU A 697 -27.70 22.69 -1.69
CA GLU A 697 -28.11 21.49 -0.95
C GLU A 697 -27.07 20.38 -1.19
N THR A 698 -26.60 19.71 -0.13
CA THR A 698 -25.63 18.61 -0.28
C THR A 698 -26.20 17.25 0.11
N PHE A 699 -25.94 16.25 -0.74
CA PHE A 699 -26.39 14.88 -0.55
C PHE A 699 -25.19 13.95 -0.36
N GLY A 700 -25.32 12.98 0.55
CA GLY A 700 -24.30 11.95 0.76
C GLY A 700 -24.66 10.65 0.05
N PHE A 701 -23.77 10.13 -0.80
CA PHE A 701 -23.92 8.85 -1.49
C PHE A 701 -22.62 8.03 -1.38
N ALA A 702 -22.67 6.70 -1.27
CA ALA A 702 -21.46 5.87 -1.35
C ALA A 702 -20.78 6.00 -2.73
N GLY A 703 -19.48 6.31 -2.81
CA GLY A 703 -18.83 6.81 -4.05
C GLY A 703 -18.90 5.95 -5.33
N PHE A 704 -19.45 4.72 -5.27
CA PHE A 704 -19.79 3.92 -6.45
C PHE A 704 -21.16 4.25 -7.09
N PHE A 705 -21.95 5.13 -6.46
CA PHE A 705 -23.22 5.65 -6.98
C PHE A 705 -24.25 4.58 -7.38
N GLY A 706 -24.17 3.38 -6.78
CA GLY A 706 -25.08 2.26 -7.08
C GLY A 706 -24.64 1.36 -8.25
N THR A 707 -23.57 1.68 -8.99
CA THR A 707 -23.11 0.86 -10.12
C THR A 707 -21.80 0.14 -9.82
N ALA A 708 -21.80 -1.19 -9.89
CA ALA A 708 -20.59 -1.99 -9.75
C ALA A 708 -19.86 -2.11 -11.10
N LEU A 709 -18.81 -1.31 -11.30
CA LEU A 709 -18.09 -1.22 -12.58
C LEU A 709 -16.67 -1.80 -12.50
N ARG A 710 -16.24 -2.50 -13.55
CA ARG A 710 -14.83 -2.77 -13.85
C ARG A 710 -14.34 -1.71 -14.84
N TYR A 711 -13.30 -0.96 -14.49
CA TYR A 711 -12.70 0.02 -15.38
C TYR A 711 -11.41 -0.52 -16.00
N GLU A 712 -11.41 -0.79 -17.31
CA GLU A 712 -10.25 -1.31 -18.05
C GLU A 712 -9.51 -0.19 -18.79
N ILE A 713 -8.22 -0.01 -18.48
CA ILE A 713 -7.35 0.99 -19.11
C ILE A 713 -6.78 0.47 -20.44
N GLU A 714 -6.28 -0.77 -20.41
CA GLU A 714 -5.76 -1.52 -21.55
C GLU A 714 -6.09 -3.01 -21.31
N PRO A 715 -6.17 -3.87 -22.36
CA PRO A 715 -6.52 -5.28 -22.19
C PRO A 715 -5.68 -6.00 -21.12
N GLY A 716 -6.34 -6.44 -20.05
CA GLY A 716 -5.73 -7.10 -18.90
C GLY A 716 -5.18 -6.14 -17.81
N VAL A 717 -5.46 -4.84 -17.89
CA VAL A 717 -5.13 -3.83 -16.87
C VAL A 717 -6.42 -3.11 -16.47
N HIS A 718 -7.06 -3.59 -15.41
CA HIS A 718 -8.35 -3.09 -14.93
C HIS A 718 -8.37 -2.85 -13.41
N PHE A 719 -9.36 -2.07 -12.97
CA PHE A 719 -9.64 -1.78 -11.56
C PHE A 719 -11.14 -1.88 -11.31
N ASP A 720 -11.53 -2.53 -10.22
CA ASP A 720 -12.93 -2.61 -9.83
C ASP A 720 -13.30 -1.39 -8.99
N GLN A 721 -14.32 -0.68 -9.46
CA GLN A 721 -14.77 0.63 -8.98
C GLN A 721 -15.98 0.50 -8.03
N CYS A 722 -15.98 -0.56 -7.23
CA CYS A 722 -17.07 -0.94 -6.33
C CYS A 722 -16.55 -1.42 -4.97
N PRO A 723 -17.42 -1.58 -3.95
CA PRO A 723 -17.03 -2.20 -2.69
C PRO A 723 -16.53 -3.62 -2.91
N VAL A 724 -15.50 -4.05 -2.16
CA VAL A 724 -14.90 -5.40 -2.29
C VAL A 724 -15.87 -6.56 -2.00
N LEU A 725 -17.01 -6.25 -1.37
CA LEU A 725 -18.11 -7.18 -1.12
C LEU A 725 -18.99 -7.44 -2.36
N ILE A 726 -18.86 -6.63 -3.41
CA ILE A 726 -19.72 -6.62 -4.60
C ILE A 726 -18.84 -6.87 -5.83
N LYS A 727 -19.17 -7.88 -6.64
CA LYS A 727 -18.49 -8.11 -7.92
C LYS A 727 -18.95 -7.08 -8.97
N PRO A 728 -18.06 -6.60 -9.86
CA PRO A 728 -18.45 -5.73 -10.96
C PRO A 728 -19.45 -6.44 -11.89
N THR A 729 -20.46 -5.70 -12.35
CA THR A 729 -21.53 -6.20 -13.23
C THR A 729 -21.37 -5.75 -14.68
N HIS A 730 -20.64 -4.65 -14.92
CA HIS A 730 -20.36 -4.10 -16.25
C HIS A 730 -18.90 -3.67 -16.35
N GLN A 731 -18.38 -3.56 -17.57
CA GLN A 731 -17.04 -3.05 -17.86
C GLN A 731 -17.08 -1.73 -18.63
N ILE A 732 -16.32 -0.73 -18.18
CA ILE A 732 -16.10 0.54 -18.89
C ILE A 732 -14.65 0.60 -19.35
N ASN A 733 -14.43 0.87 -20.63
CA ASN A 733 -13.09 0.92 -21.22
C ASN A 733 -12.57 2.36 -21.26
N ALA A 734 -11.26 2.54 -21.20
CA ALA A 734 -10.63 3.82 -21.56
C ALA A 734 -10.87 4.19 -23.04
N ILE A 735 -11.06 5.48 -23.33
CA ILE A 735 -10.97 6.03 -24.68
C ILE A 735 -9.52 5.85 -25.17
N ASN A 736 -9.38 5.19 -26.31
CA ASN A 736 -8.11 5.05 -27.03
C ASN A 736 -7.68 6.40 -27.67
N ASP A 737 -7.10 7.29 -26.86
CA ASP A 737 -6.43 8.50 -27.34
C ASP A 737 -4.99 8.16 -27.79
N PRO A 738 -4.65 8.29 -29.09
CA PRO A 738 -3.30 8.00 -29.59
C PRO A 738 -2.21 8.83 -28.92
N SER A 739 -2.52 10.03 -28.41
CA SER A 739 -1.59 10.90 -27.69
C SER A 739 -1.30 10.39 -26.27
N GLN A 740 -2.29 9.75 -25.62
CA GLN A 740 -2.12 9.08 -24.33
C GLN A 740 -1.34 7.79 -24.49
N ASN A 741 -1.65 6.98 -25.51
CA ASN A 741 -0.92 5.74 -25.80
C ASN A 741 0.57 6.00 -26.09
N LEU A 742 0.92 7.10 -26.79
CA LEU A 742 2.32 7.50 -26.98
C LEU A 742 3.03 7.85 -25.65
N ARG A 743 2.30 8.43 -24.68
CA ARG A 743 2.85 8.83 -23.37
C ARG A 743 2.98 7.65 -22.43
N VAL A 744 1.98 6.78 -22.37
CA VAL A 744 2.03 5.48 -21.67
C VAL A 744 3.22 4.69 -22.21
N ALA A 745 3.33 4.53 -23.54
CA ALA A 745 4.48 3.89 -24.17
C ALA A 745 5.81 4.57 -23.83
N SER A 746 5.86 5.91 -23.73
CA SER A 746 7.08 6.62 -23.30
C SER A 746 7.44 6.39 -21.82
N ARG A 747 6.44 6.37 -20.91
CA ARG A 747 6.64 6.09 -19.47
C ARG A 747 7.02 4.62 -19.26
N ALA A 748 6.31 3.69 -19.90
CA ALA A 748 6.63 2.28 -19.92
C ALA A 748 8.02 2.02 -20.54
N ALA A 749 8.41 2.75 -21.59
CA ALA A 749 9.77 2.68 -22.13
C ALA A 749 10.82 3.22 -21.15
N VAL A 750 10.55 4.30 -20.41
CA VAL A 750 11.45 4.82 -19.36
C VAL A 750 11.55 3.87 -18.16
N LEU A 751 10.46 3.21 -17.76
CA LEU A 751 10.43 2.22 -16.67
C LEU A 751 11.05 0.88 -17.09
N ALA A 752 10.81 0.43 -18.32
CA ALA A 752 11.53 -0.69 -18.94
C ALA A 752 13.02 -0.37 -19.12
N ALA A 753 13.36 0.90 -19.36
CA ALA A 753 14.72 1.41 -19.41
C ALA A 753 15.38 1.53 -18.02
N SER A 754 14.64 1.85 -16.95
CA SER A 754 15.16 1.69 -15.58
C SER A 754 15.28 0.23 -15.15
N SER A 755 14.70 -0.70 -15.93
CA SER A 755 14.71 -2.15 -15.70
C SER A 755 15.23 -2.95 -16.91
N ALA A 756 16.32 -2.49 -17.53
CA ALA A 756 17.14 -3.27 -18.48
C ALA A 756 18.63 -3.28 -18.06
N PRO A 757 19.46 -4.29 -18.41
CA PRO A 757 20.78 -4.49 -17.76
C PRO A 757 21.80 -3.37 -17.96
N ILE A 758 21.68 -2.62 -19.05
CA ILE A 758 22.65 -1.59 -19.50
C ILE A 758 21.95 -0.21 -19.58
N THR A 759 20.71 -0.12 -19.13
CA THR A 759 19.82 0.99 -19.49
C THR A 759 19.61 2.00 -18.35
N PRO A 760 19.69 1.62 -17.06
CA PRO A 760 20.03 2.55 -15.99
C PRO A 760 21.39 3.21 -16.21
N LEU A 761 22.32 2.56 -16.92
CA LEU A 761 23.56 3.20 -17.39
C LEU A 761 23.22 4.40 -18.29
N LEU A 762 22.43 4.16 -19.34
CA LEU A 762 22.04 5.20 -20.30
C LEU A 762 21.17 6.31 -19.71
N VAL A 763 20.18 5.93 -18.91
CA VAL A 763 19.23 6.86 -18.29
C VAL A 763 19.88 7.59 -17.13
N ALA A 764 20.87 7.03 -16.42
CA ALA A 764 21.66 7.80 -15.45
C ALA A 764 22.67 8.74 -16.12
N GLU A 765 23.30 8.34 -17.23
CA GLU A 765 24.32 9.17 -17.88
C GLU A 765 23.73 10.31 -18.72
N ALA A 766 22.75 10.04 -19.59
CA ALA A 766 22.11 11.09 -20.39
C ALA A 766 20.87 11.68 -19.71
N GLY A 767 20.13 10.86 -18.96
CA GLY A 767 18.94 11.30 -18.23
C GLY A 767 19.24 11.80 -16.82
N GLY A 768 20.29 11.36 -16.13
CA GLY A 768 20.52 11.69 -14.71
C GLY A 768 20.95 13.13 -14.46
N LEU A 769 21.55 13.81 -15.44
CA LEU A 769 21.77 15.25 -15.38
C LEU A 769 20.47 16.05 -15.54
N LEU A 770 19.61 15.66 -16.50
CA LEU A 770 18.30 16.32 -16.73
C LEU A 770 17.29 15.99 -15.62
N ALA A 771 17.25 14.75 -15.17
CA ALA A 771 16.48 14.28 -14.03
C ALA A 771 17.03 14.86 -12.73
N GLY A 772 18.35 14.95 -12.55
CA GLY A 772 18.97 15.63 -11.40
C GLY A 772 18.62 17.11 -11.35
N ALA A 773 18.62 17.81 -12.49
CA ALA A 773 18.17 19.20 -12.60
C ALA A 773 16.66 19.33 -12.34
N ALA A 774 15.83 18.45 -12.89
CA ALA A 774 14.38 18.42 -12.63
C ALA A 774 14.07 18.13 -11.16
N SER A 775 14.75 17.15 -10.55
CA SER A 775 14.68 16.84 -9.12
C SER A 775 15.13 18.03 -8.28
N LEU A 776 16.20 18.73 -8.65
CA LEU A 776 16.67 19.93 -7.96
C LEU A 776 15.62 21.05 -8.01
N ILE A 777 15.00 21.31 -9.17
CA ILE A 777 13.93 22.32 -9.30
C ILE A 777 12.69 21.90 -8.50
N GLN A 778 12.28 20.63 -8.61
CA GLN A 778 11.16 20.06 -7.84
C GLN A 778 11.39 20.15 -6.32
N SER A 779 12.63 19.99 -5.86
CA SER A 779 13.00 20.01 -4.44
C SER A 779 13.17 21.42 -3.88
N THR A 780 13.76 22.34 -4.65
CA THR A 780 14.12 23.68 -4.16
C THR A 780 13.00 24.70 -4.35
N VAL A 781 12.15 24.54 -5.37
CA VAL A 781 11.05 25.49 -5.65
C VAL A 781 9.78 24.74 -6.09
N PRO A 782 9.20 23.85 -5.25
CA PRO A 782 8.05 23.01 -5.63
C PRO A 782 6.84 23.81 -6.13
N GLY A 783 6.57 24.99 -5.54
CA GLY A 783 5.51 25.89 -6.01
C GLY A 783 5.77 26.45 -7.42
N TYR A 784 7.02 26.77 -7.76
CA TYR A 784 7.39 27.17 -9.11
C TYR A 784 7.34 25.99 -10.08
N TRP A 785 7.77 24.79 -9.68
CA TRP A 785 7.60 23.57 -10.48
C TRP A 785 6.12 23.31 -10.79
N HIS A 786 5.23 23.45 -9.80
CA HIS A 786 3.79 23.30 -10.00
C HIS A 786 3.22 24.39 -10.92
N GLN A 787 3.57 25.67 -10.71
CA GLN A 787 3.17 26.77 -11.62
C GLN A 787 3.73 26.59 -13.04
N LEU A 788 4.97 26.11 -13.18
CA LEU A 788 5.58 25.82 -14.47
C LEU A 788 4.83 24.67 -15.16
N ASN A 789 4.57 23.57 -14.44
CA ASN A 789 3.80 22.44 -14.95
C ASN A 789 2.35 22.85 -15.31
N HIS A 790 1.71 23.72 -14.53
CA HIS A 790 0.38 24.25 -14.81
C HIS A 790 0.36 25.25 -16.00
N ARG A 791 1.43 26.03 -16.20
CA ARG A 791 1.61 26.86 -17.40
C ARG A 791 1.91 26.01 -18.63
N TRP A 792 2.75 24.99 -18.52
CA TRP A 792 2.96 23.98 -19.56
C TRP A 792 1.67 23.24 -19.90
N LYS A 793 0.86 22.87 -18.90
CA LYS A 793 -0.48 22.29 -19.09
C LYS A 793 -1.38 23.24 -19.89
N ALA A 794 -1.54 24.49 -19.46
CA ALA A 794 -2.34 25.49 -20.18
C ALA A 794 -1.84 25.81 -21.61
N ILE A 795 -0.53 25.73 -21.86
CA ILE A 795 0.07 25.88 -23.19
C ILE A 795 -0.18 24.64 -24.06
N ALA A 796 -0.05 23.43 -23.49
CA ALA A 796 -0.29 22.17 -24.18
C ALA A 796 -1.78 21.95 -24.49
N ASP A 797 -2.67 22.32 -23.56
CA ASP A 797 -4.13 22.34 -23.74
C ASP A 797 -4.52 23.30 -24.88
N ARG A 798 -3.92 24.50 -24.93
CA ARG A 798 -4.07 25.45 -26.06
C ARG A 798 -3.62 24.89 -27.42
N TRP A 799 -2.74 23.89 -27.43
CA TRP A 799 -2.21 23.25 -28.65
C TRP A 799 -2.80 21.84 -28.86
N GLY A 800 -3.90 21.50 -28.19
CA GLY A 800 -4.60 20.22 -28.37
C GLY A 800 -3.81 18.99 -27.90
N THR A 801 -2.87 19.15 -26.97
CA THR A 801 -1.95 18.10 -26.50
C THR A 801 -1.98 17.96 -24.97
N GLN A 802 -3.17 17.82 -24.39
CA GLN A 802 -3.47 17.70 -22.93
C GLN A 802 -2.38 17.02 -22.08
N SER A 803 -1.52 17.73 -21.34
CA SER A 803 -0.22 17.16 -20.91
C SER A 803 -0.05 16.76 -19.42
N MET A 804 0.64 15.62 -19.24
CA MET A 804 1.48 15.15 -18.13
C MET A 804 0.99 15.05 -16.67
N ALA A 805 -0.16 15.60 -16.28
CA ALA A 805 -0.76 15.24 -14.98
C ALA A 805 -1.16 13.75 -14.94
N THR A 806 -1.49 13.23 -13.76
CA THR A 806 -1.99 11.86 -13.56
C THR A 806 -3.42 11.73 -14.09
N VAL A 807 -3.55 11.72 -15.42
CA VAL A 807 -4.82 11.55 -16.13
C VAL A 807 -5.16 10.07 -16.15
N ILE A 808 -6.15 9.67 -15.35
CA ILE A 808 -6.96 8.48 -15.65
C ILE A 808 -7.56 8.74 -17.05
N PRO A 809 -7.38 7.83 -18.04
CA PRO A 809 -7.94 8.04 -19.36
C PRO A 809 -9.43 8.35 -19.30
N VAL A 810 -9.93 9.16 -20.23
CA VAL A 810 -11.37 9.45 -20.28
C VAL A 810 -12.11 8.14 -20.58
N PRO A 811 -13.13 7.72 -19.79
CA PRO A 811 -13.86 6.49 -20.06
C PRO A 811 -14.70 6.60 -21.32
N SER A 812 -14.92 5.45 -21.96
CA SER A 812 -15.77 5.24 -23.13
C SER A 812 -16.94 4.36 -22.72
N SER A 813 -18.09 4.97 -22.45
CA SER A 813 -19.36 4.28 -22.15
C SER A 813 -20.03 3.67 -23.41
N ALA A 814 -19.37 3.76 -24.58
CA ALA A 814 -19.86 3.23 -25.84
C ALA A 814 -19.77 1.70 -25.90
N VAL A 815 -20.92 1.05 -26.10
CA VAL A 815 -21.01 -0.39 -26.37
C VAL A 815 -20.30 -0.68 -27.71
N PRO A 816 -19.26 -1.53 -27.76
CA PRO A 816 -18.62 -1.91 -29.00
C PRO A 816 -19.58 -2.74 -29.87
N PRO A 817 -19.49 -2.67 -31.21
CA PRO A 817 -20.27 -3.56 -32.07
C PRO A 817 -19.91 -5.02 -31.74
N ALA A 818 -20.94 -5.87 -31.60
CA ALA A 818 -20.80 -7.25 -31.16
C ALA A 818 -19.70 -7.98 -31.95
N SER A 819 -18.65 -8.37 -31.23
CA SER A 819 -17.56 -9.19 -31.75
C SER A 819 -17.62 -10.57 -31.09
N ASP A 820 -17.39 -11.61 -31.88
CA ASP A 820 -17.47 -13.00 -31.41
C ASP A 820 -16.51 -13.22 -30.23
N ALA A 821 -17.01 -13.77 -29.13
CA ALA A 821 -16.22 -14.00 -27.93
C ALA A 821 -15.03 -14.94 -28.22
N GLU A 822 -13.79 -14.49 -27.97
CA GLU A 822 -12.59 -15.32 -28.14
C GLU A 822 -12.55 -16.41 -27.05
N VAL A 823 -12.96 -17.62 -27.41
CA VAL A 823 -12.73 -18.82 -26.61
C VAL A 823 -11.27 -19.24 -26.75
N VAL A 824 -10.50 -19.11 -25.67
CA VAL A 824 -9.12 -19.61 -25.56
C VAL A 824 -9.07 -20.74 -24.54
N ASP A 825 -8.52 -21.89 -24.94
CA ASP A 825 -8.25 -23.07 -24.10
C ASP A 825 -9.45 -23.62 -23.27
N GLY A 826 -10.68 -23.44 -23.77
CA GLY A 826 -11.87 -24.15 -23.25
C GLY A 826 -12.41 -23.66 -21.91
N ILE A 827 -11.84 -22.58 -21.36
CA ILE A 827 -12.38 -21.87 -20.20
C ILE A 827 -13.19 -20.69 -20.74
N ALA A 828 -14.46 -20.59 -20.33
CA ALA A 828 -15.24 -19.38 -20.56
C ALA A 828 -14.63 -18.25 -19.74
N ILE A 829 -14.16 -17.19 -20.41
CA ILE A 829 -13.88 -15.93 -19.74
C ILE A 829 -15.25 -15.29 -19.49
N ASP A 830 -15.60 -15.02 -18.23
CA ASP A 830 -16.77 -14.24 -17.86
C ASP A 830 -16.57 -12.79 -18.32
N SER A 831 -16.83 -12.53 -19.61
CA SER A 831 -16.74 -11.20 -20.20
C SER A 831 -17.95 -10.37 -19.77
N LEU A 832 -17.73 -9.46 -18.82
CA LEU A 832 -18.73 -8.48 -18.39
C LEU A 832 -19.25 -7.67 -19.60
N PRO A 833 -20.55 -7.32 -19.64
CA PRO A 833 -21.10 -6.39 -20.63
C PRO A 833 -20.32 -5.07 -20.67
N VAL A 834 -19.93 -4.62 -21.87
CA VAL A 834 -19.13 -3.40 -22.05
C VAL A 834 -20.03 -2.19 -22.28
N GLY A 835 -19.91 -1.17 -21.45
CA GLY A 835 -20.80 -0.01 -21.41
C GLY A 835 -22.06 -0.25 -20.57
N LEU A 836 -22.89 0.77 -20.46
CA LEU A 836 -24.21 0.70 -19.83
C LEU A 836 -25.31 0.91 -20.89
N GLU A 837 -26.20 -0.08 -21.04
CA GLU A 837 -27.40 0.06 -21.87
C GLU A 837 -28.43 1.01 -21.22
N ILE A 838 -29.41 1.49 -21.99
CA ILE A 838 -30.41 2.47 -21.52
C ILE A 838 -31.16 1.98 -20.27
N GLY A 839 -31.58 0.72 -20.22
CA GLY A 839 -32.24 0.14 -19.05
C GLY A 839 -31.34 0.11 -17.80
N ALA A 840 -30.04 -0.14 -17.96
CA ALA A 840 -29.07 -0.08 -16.86
C ALA A 840 -28.83 1.36 -16.39
N LYS A 841 -28.80 2.34 -17.32
CA LYS A 841 -28.73 3.77 -16.99
C LYS A 841 -29.98 4.28 -16.29
N LEU A 842 -31.17 3.82 -16.69
CA LEU A 842 -32.43 4.12 -15.98
C LEU A 842 -32.42 3.56 -14.57
N ALA A 843 -32.02 2.29 -14.39
CA ALA A 843 -31.91 1.68 -13.08
C ALA A 843 -30.93 2.45 -12.18
N LEU A 844 -29.73 2.78 -12.69
CA LEU A 844 -28.76 3.64 -12.02
C LEU A 844 -29.37 4.99 -11.60
N ALA A 845 -29.91 5.77 -12.54
CA ALA A 845 -30.43 7.10 -12.26
C ALA A 845 -31.60 7.08 -11.28
N SER A 846 -32.57 6.18 -11.48
CA SER A 846 -33.75 6.04 -10.62
C SER A 846 -33.37 5.61 -9.20
N SER A 847 -32.53 4.58 -9.06
CA SER A 847 -32.07 4.10 -7.75
C SER A 847 -31.21 5.14 -7.03
N ALA A 848 -30.30 5.82 -7.75
CA ALA A 848 -29.44 6.82 -7.14
C ALA A 848 -30.23 8.05 -6.63
N LEU A 849 -31.19 8.55 -7.41
CA LEU A 849 -32.03 9.68 -7.01
C LEU A 849 -32.95 9.34 -5.83
N ARG A 850 -33.61 8.18 -5.88
CA ARG A 850 -34.48 7.72 -4.77
C ARG A 850 -33.71 7.50 -3.48
N ALA A 851 -32.53 6.87 -3.55
CA ALA A 851 -31.79 6.50 -2.35
C ALA A 851 -31.36 7.71 -1.49
N ILE A 852 -31.21 8.90 -2.09
CA ILE A 852 -30.91 10.16 -1.38
C ILE A 852 -32.14 11.06 -1.18
N GLY A 853 -33.31 10.66 -1.68
CA GLY A 853 -34.56 11.42 -1.62
C GLY A 853 -34.68 12.57 -2.63
N LEU A 854 -33.80 12.68 -3.63
CA LEU A 854 -33.82 13.74 -4.64
C LEU A 854 -34.72 13.34 -5.82
N VAL A 855 -36.04 13.43 -5.62
CA VAL A 855 -37.05 13.09 -6.65
C VAL A 855 -37.79 14.31 -7.22
N GLU A 856 -37.64 15.48 -6.58
CA GLU A 856 -38.28 16.75 -6.94
C GLU A 856 -37.36 17.95 -6.59
N ASN A 857 -37.82 19.19 -6.86
CA ASN A 857 -37.09 20.44 -6.62
C ASN A 857 -35.65 20.50 -7.19
N PHE A 858 -35.41 19.88 -8.35
CA PHE A 858 -34.07 19.82 -8.98
C PHE A 858 -33.49 21.21 -9.30
N ALA A 859 -32.25 21.48 -8.86
CA ALA A 859 -31.50 22.69 -9.17
C ALA A 859 -31.12 22.80 -10.67
N PRO A 860 -30.77 23.99 -11.20
CA PRO A 860 -30.24 24.13 -12.56
C PRO A 860 -28.95 23.32 -12.81
N LEU A 861 -28.16 23.06 -11.76
CA LEU A 861 -26.95 22.25 -11.80
C LEU A 861 -26.97 21.17 -10.72
N ILE A 862 -26.70 19.91 -11.11
CA ILE A 862 -26.48 18.79 -10.19
C ILE A 862 -25.00 18.39 -10.29
N LEU A 863 -24.20 18.66 -9.28
CA LEU A 863 -22.80 18.23 -9.25
C LEU A 863 -22.71 16.80 -8.71
N VAL A 864 -22.25 15.86 -9.54
CA VAL A 864 -22.00 14.47 -9.12
C VAL A 864 -20.52 14.33 -8.76
N CYS A 865 -20.19 14.49 -7.48
CA CYS A 865 -18.81 14.51 -6.98
C CYS A 865 -18.39 13.13 -6.44
N GLY A 866 -17.77 12.32 -7.31
CA GLY A 866 -16.88 11.26 -6.84
C GLY A 866 -15.67 11.88 -6.11
N HIS A 867 -14.94 11.11 -5.29
CA HIS A 867 -13.73 11.63 -4.64
C HIS A 867 -12.47 10.82 -4.96
N ARG A 868 -11.33 11.45 -4.71
CA ARG A 868 -9.96 10.92 -4.82
C ARG A 868 -9.07 11.54 -3.73
N ALA A 869 -7.81 11.12 -3.69
CA ALA A 869 -6.76 11.82 -2.96
C ALA A 869 -5.50 12.04 -3.81
N THR A 870 -4.94 13.24 -3.75
CA THR A 870 -3.58 13.51 -4.25
C THR A 870 -2.57 13.24 -3.13
N THR A 871 -1.71 12.21 -3.26
CA THR A 871 -0.54 12.03 -2.37
C THR A 871 0.69 11.59 -3.16
N GLU A 872 1.85 12.16 -2.84
CA GLU A 872 3.17 11.71 -3.31
C GLU A 872 3.84 10.79 -2.27
N ASN A 873 4.75 9.92 -2.73
CA ASN A 873 5.54 9.00 -1.89
C ASN A 873 4.72 8.23 -0.82
N ASN A 874 3.60 7.63 -1.21
CA ASN A 874 2.70 6.95 -0.29
C ASN A 874 2.37 5.52 -0.79
N ALA A 875 2.89 4.50 -0.10
CA ALA A 875 2.64 3.10 -0.47
C ALA A 875 1.16 2.73 -0.34
N PHE A 876 0.48 3.30 0.66
CA PHE A 876 -0.95 3.13 0.94
C PHE A 876 -1.82 4.20 0.25
N ALA A 877 -1.42 4.71 -0.91
CA ALA A 877 -2.17 5.77 -1.61
C ALA A 877 -3.64 5.38 -1.90
N ALA A 878 -3.91 4.12 -2.23
CA ALA A 878 -5.27 3.61 -2.43
C ALA A 878 -6.16 3.72 -1.17
N GLY A 879 -5.57 3.64 0.03
CA GLY A 879 -6.27 3.85 1.30
C GLY A 879 -6.66 5.31 1.59
N TYR A 880 -6.24 6.27 0.74
CA TYR A 880 -6.68 7.66 0.78
C TYR A 880 -7.73 7.97 -0.30
N ASP A 881 -7.85 7.13 -1.34
CA ASP A 881 -8.92 7.18 -2.34
C ASP A 881 -10.25 6.63 -1.75
N CYS A 882 -11.25 6.31 -2.59
CA CYS A 882 -12.56 5.88 -2.12
C CYS A 882 -12.60 4.40 -1.73
N GLY A 883 -12.82 4.11 -0.44
CA GLY A 883 -13.03 2.73 0.04
C GLY A 883 -14.26 2.06 -0.60
N ALA A 884 -15.32 2.83 -0.87
CA ALA A 884 -16.51 2.33 -1.58
C ALA A 884 -16.29 2.10 -3.10
N CYS A 885 -15.13 2.48 -3.64
CA CYS A 885 -14.71 2.20 -5.02
C CYS A 885 -13.46 1.30 -5.08
N GLY A 886 -13.27 0.40 -4.11
CA GLY A 886 -12.16 -0.54 -4.11
C GLY A 886 -10.79 0.11 -3.89
N GLY A 887 -10.74 1.26 -3.20
CA GLY A 887 -9.53 2.06 -3.02
C GLY A 887 -9.14 2.86 -4.27
N ASN A 888 -10.08 3.11 -5.19
CA ASN A 888 -9.88 3.89 -6.41
C ASN A 888 -10.61 5.24 -6.38
N GLY A 889 -10.22 6.15 -7.27
CA GLY A 889 -10.91 7.43 -7.43
C GLY A 889 -12.30 7.24 -8.08
N GLY A 890 -13.33 7.79 -7.46
CA GLY A 890 -14.73 7.62 -7.88
C GLY A 890 -15.16 8.42 -9.12
N GLN A 891 -14.23 9.01 -9.88
CA GLN A 891 -14.58 9.85 -11.05
C GLN A 891 -15.24 9.07 -12.17
N VAL A 892 -14.93 7.78 -12.33
CA VAL A 892 -15.55 6.93 -13.36
C VAL A 892 -17.04 6.75 -13.06
N ASN A 893 -17.37 6.38 -11.82
CA ASN A 893 -18.76 6.19 -11.40
C ASN A 893 -19.56 7.50 -11.44
N ALA A 894 -18.94 8.62 -11.05
CA ALA A 894 -19.54 9.95 -11.16
C ALA A 894 -19.89 10.35 -12.60
N ARG A 895 -19.04 9.98 -13.58
CA ARG A 895 -19.29 10.19 -15.01
C ARG A 895 -20.47 9.37 -15.52
N GLU A 896 -20.54 8.09 -15.18
CA GLU A 896 -21.64 7.22 -15.64
C GLU A 896 -23.00 7.64 -15.06
N LEU A 897 -23.06 8.08 -13.79
CA LEU A 897 -24.29 8.66 -13.23
C LEU A 897 -24.64 10.01 -13.88
N ALA A 898 -23.67 10.91 -14.10
CA ALA A 898 -23.95 12.19 -14.77
C ALA A 898 -24.40 11.99 -16.24
N ASP A 899 -23.86 11.00 -16.95
CA ASP A 899 -24.31 10.64 -18.30
C ASP A 899 -25.73 10.06 -18.28
N ALA A 900 -26.04 9.16 -17.34
CA ALA A 900 -27.40 8.63 -17.16
C ALA A 900 -28.42 9.75 -16.86
N LEU A 901 -28.08 10.70 -15.98
CA LEU A 901 -28.94 11.86 -15.63
C LEU A 901 -29.09 12.88 -16.77
N ASN A 902 -28.19 12.92 -17.75
CA ASN A 902 -28.27 13.81 -18.90
C ASN A 902 -28.83 13.14 -20.17
N ASN A 903 -28.96 11.82 -20.18
CA ASN A 903 -29.43 11.08 -21.35
C ASN A 903 -30.93 11.34 -21.60
N PRO A 904 -31.32 11.83 -22.80
CA PRO A 904 -32.73 12.16 -23.08
C PRO A 904 -33.68 10.97 -22.95
N GLN A 905 -33.28 9.78 -23.40
CA GLN A 905 -34.12 8.58 -23.33
C GLN A 905 -34.34 8.14 -21.87
N VAL A 906 -33.29 8.24 -21.04
CA VAL A 906 -33.41 7.98 -19.60
C VAL A 906 -34.32 9.00 -18.93
N ARG A 907 -34.26 10.28 -19.29
CA ARG A 907 -35.19 11.31 -18.77
C ARG A 907 -36.64 11.04 -19.17
N ASP A 908 -36.89 10.67 -20.43
CA ASP A 908 -38.24 10.31 -20.90
C ASP A 908 -38.81 9.11 -20.12
N GLU A 909 -37.97 8.10 -19.80
CA GLU A 909 -38.37 6.93 -19.02
C GLU A 909 -38.45 7.21 -17.49
N LEU A 910 -37.66 8.14 -16.95
CA LEU A 910 -37.74 8.57 -15.53
C LEU A 910 -39.09 9.20 -15.19
N VAL A 911 -39.71 9.93 -16.13
CA VAL A 911 -41.07 10.49 -15.96
C VAL A 911 -42.10 9.37 -15.75
N ALA A 912 -41.94 8.21 -16.40
CA ALA A 912 -42.84 7.07 -16.23
C ALA A 912 -42.75 6.41 -14.84
N VAL A 913 -41.65 6.61 -14.11
CA VAL A 913 -41.52 6.24 -12.69
C VAL A 913 -41.75 7.40 -11.73
N GLY A 914 -42.22 8.55 -12.22
CA GLY A 914 -42.58 9.71 -11.39
C GLY A 914 -41.42 10.59 -10.97
N ILE A 915 -40.31 10.63 -11.73
CA ILE A 915 -39.18 11.54 -11.51
C ILE A 915 -39.06 12.45 -12.73
N GLU A 916 -39.42 13.73 -12.60
CA GLU A 916 -39.33 14.72 -13.68
C GLU A 916 -38.13 15.66 -13.47
N ILE A 917 -37.06 15.45 -14.23
CA ILE A 917 -35.87 16.31 -14.22
C ILE A 917 -36.10 17.48 -15.21
N PRO A 918 -36.13 18.75 -14.76
CA PRO A 918 -36.38 19.90 -15.63
C PRO A 918 -35.39 20.00 -16.80
N ALA A 919 -35.87 20.51 -17.94
CA ALA A 919 -35.06 20.63 -19.16
C ALA A 919 -33.87 21.58 -19.03
N ASP A 920 -33.88 22.50 -18.07
CA ASP A 920 -32.78 23.40 -17.74
C ASP A 920 -31.81 22.84 -16.69
N THR A 921 -32.05 21.63 -16.17
CA THR A 921 -31.19 20.96 -15.20
C THR A 921 -30.10 20.15 -15.91
N VAL A 922 -28.84 20.38 -15.56
CA VAL A 922 -27.68 19.65 -16.12
C VAL A 922 -26.89 18.97 -15.00
N ALA A 923 -26.64 17.67 -15.14
CA ALA A 923 -25.72 16.94 -14.26
C ALA A 923 -24.27 17.14 -14.70
N VAL A 924 -23.39 17.54 -13.79
CA VAL A 924 -21.96 17.78 -14.05
C VAL A 924 -21.14 16.79 -13.25
N ALA A 925 -20.44 15.88 -13.93
CA ALA A 925 -19.48 15.00 -13.29
C ALA A 925 -18.33 15.81 -12.68
N ALA A 926 -17.94 15.48 -11.45
CA ALA A 926 -16.93 16.20 -10.69
C ALA A 926 -16.09 15.27 -9.81
N ALA A 927 -14.95 15.77 -9.35
CA ALA A 927 -14.00 15.05 -8.52
C ALA A 927 -13.55 15.89 -7.32
N HIS A 928 -13.96 15.51 -6.11
CA HIS A 928 -13.42 16.06 -4.86
C HIS A 928 -12.05 15.42 -4.56
N ASP A 929 -10.98 16.20 -4.56
CA ASP A 929 -9.69 15.78 -4.00
C ASP A 929 -9.67 16.05 -2.50
N THR A 930 -9.99 15.00 -1.74
CA THR A 930 -10.07 15.02 -0.28
C THR A 930 -8.79 15.49 0.41
N THR A 931 -7.62 15.40 -0.22
CA THR A 931 -6.36 15.90 0.36
C THR A 931 -6.19 17.42 0.17
N THR A 932 -6.91 18.06 -0.76
CA THR A 932 -6.68 19.46 -1.16
C THR A 932 -7.93 20.35 -1.16
N ASP A 933 -9.09 19.77 -0.87
CA ASP A 933 -10.47 20.28 -1.00
C ASP A 933 -10.79 20.91 -2.36
N VAL A 934 -10.03 20.57 -3.40
CA VAL A 934 -10.34 20.99 -4.77
C VAL A 934 -11.48 20.11 -5.30
N ILE A 935 -12.57 20.73 -5.75
CA ILE A 935 -13.58 20.07 -6.56
C ILE A 935 -13.33 20.41 -8.04
N ASP A 936 -12.76 19.46 -8.77
CA ASP A 936 -12.53 19.57 -10.21
C ASP A 936 -13.79 19.16 -10.98
N LEU A 937 -14.42 20.10 -11.69
CA LEU A 937 -15.51 19.80 -12.62
C LEU A 937 -14.96 19.20 -13.93
N ASP A 938 -15.58 18.15 -14.45
CA ASP A 938 -15.19 17.54 -15.72
C ASP A 938 -15.56 18.44 -16.91
N PRO A 939 -14.59 18.94 -17.71
CA PRO A 939 -14.87 19.79 -18.86
C PRO A 939 -15.82 19.16 -19.90
N ALA A 940 -15.94 17.82 -19.94
CA ALA A 940 -16.86 17.13 -20.85
C ALA A 940 -18.35 17.33 -20.48
N PHE A 941 -18.65 17.63 -19.20
CA PHE A 941 -20.01 17.80 -18.68
C PHE A 941 -20.35 19.24 -18.31
N VAL A 942 -19.40 20.19 -18.41
CA VAL A 942 -19.67 21.60 -18.14
C VAL A 942 -20.57 22.18 -19.25
N PRO A 943 -21.78 22.69 -18.93
CA PRO A 943 -22.68 23.24 -19.93
C PRO A 943 -22.16 24.54 -20.55
N GLY A 944 -22.67 24.86 -21.75
CA GLY A 944 -22.30 26.04 -22.53
C GLY A 944 -23.04 27.33 -22.10
N ASP A 945 -23.18 28.27 -23.04
CA ASP A 945 -23.60 29.66 -22.81
C ASP A 945 -24.86 29.84 -21.93
N GLY A 946 -25.83 28.92 -21.99
CA GLY A 946 -27.07 28.99 -21.19
C GLY A 946 -26.89 28.84 -19.67
N HIS A 947 -25.75 28.31 -19.23
CA HIS A 947 -25.44 28.06 -17.81
C HIS A 947 -24.14 28.73 -17.37
N ALA A 948 -23.52 29.55 -18.21
CA ALA A 948 -22.19 30.11 -17.98
C ALA A 948 -22.07 30.86 -16.63
N ASP A 949 -23.08 31.68 -16.29
CA ASP A 949 -23.12 32.44 -15.03
C ASP A 949 -23.29 31.52 -13.81
N HIS A 950 -24.17 30.52 -13.88
CA HIS A 950 -24.34 29.51 -12.82
C HIS A 950 -23.01 28.76 -12.57
N VAL A 951 -22.34 28.31 -13.64
CA VAL A 951 -21.04 27.63 -13.54
C VAL A 951 -19.94 28.55 -13.00
N ALA A 952 -19.97 29.85 -13.32
CA ALA A 952 -19.00 30.83 -12.79
C ALA A 952 -19.20 31.11 -11.29
N ASN A 953 -20.46 31.24 -10.85
CA ASN A 953 -20.82 31.41 -9.44
C ASN A 953 -20.43 30.16 -8.63
N VAL A 954 -20.85 28.98 -9.08
CA VAL A 954 -20.48 27.68 -8.47
C VAL A 954 -18.97 27.53 -8.33
N LYS A 955 -18.18 27.83 -9.37
CA LYS A 955 -16.71 27.77 -9.28
C LYS A 955 -16.12 28.75 -8.28
N THR A 956 -16.77 29.89 -8.05
CA THR A 956 -16.34 30.91 -7.08
C THR A 956 -16.67 30.47 -5.66
N ASP A 957 -17.87 29.96 -5.41
CA ASP A 957 -18.27 29.44 -4.10
C ASP A 957 -17.49 28.17 -3.73
N LEU A 958 -17.30 27.23 -4.66
CA LEU A 958 -16.43 26.05 -4.45
C LEU A 958 -14.99 26.44 -4.09
N HIS A 959 -14.48 27.56 -4.61
CA HIS A 959 -13.18 28.10 -4.20
C HIS A 959 -13.21 28.62 -2.75
N GLN A 960 -14.27 29.31 -2.32
CA GLN A 960 -14.39 29.76 -0.93
C GLN A 960 -14.56 28.58 0.05
N ALA A 961 -15.40 27.61 -0.29
CA ALA A 961 -15.58 26.39 0.48
C ALA A 961 -14.27 25.63 0.68
N ARG A 962 -13.45 25.52 -0.38
CA ARG A 962 -12.09 24.97 -0.30
C ARG A 962 -11.20 25.72 0.69
N LEU A 963 -11.22 27.06 0.70
CA LEU A 963 -10.41 27.84 1.63
C LEU A 963 -10.80 27.57 3.09
N ALA A 964 -12.11 27.50 3.38
CA ALA A 964 -12.63 27.17 4.72
C ALA A 964 -12.24 25.75 5.17
N ALA A 965 -12.52 24.74 4.34
CA ALA A 965 -12.19 23.34 4.63
C ALA A 965 -10.67 23.13 4.85
N SER A 966 -9.83 23.77 4.02
CA SER A 966 -8.37 23.69 4.16
C SER A 966 -7.85 24.44 5.38
N GLN A 967 -8.51 25.53 5.80
CA GLN A 967 -8.19 26.22 7.03
C GLN A 967 -8.46 25.34 8.26
N GLU A 968 -9.63 24.70 8.31
CA GLU A 968 -10.00 23.78 9.39
C GLU A 968 -9.01 22.60 9.48
N ARG A 969 -8.74 21.92 8.34
CA ARG A 969 -7.77 20.81 8.31
C ARG A 969 -6.34 21.25 8.69
N ALA A 970 -5.92 22.47 8.34
CA ALA A 970 -4.58 22.97 8.69
C ALA A 970 -4.37 23.13 10.20
N VAL A 971 -5.42 23.23 11.02
CA VAL A 971 -5.32 23.23 12.49
C VAL A 971 -4.85 21.86 13.02
N ALA A 972 -5.32 20.77 12.42
CA ALA A 972 -5.06 19.40 12.84
C ALA A 972 -3.78 18.79 12.23
N LEU A 973 -3.20 19.38 11.17
CA LEU A 973 -2.03 18.83 10.49
C LEU A 973 -0.68 19.25 11.14
N PRO A 974 0.24 18.31 11.41
CA PRO A 974 1.54 18.61 12.04
C PRO A 974 2.36 19.61 11.22
N GLY A 975 2.69 20.76 11.82
CA GLY A 975 3.45 21.84 11.17
C GLY A 975 2.62 22.76 10.26
N ALA A 976 1.32 22.50 10.06
CA ALA A 976 0.44 23.36 9.26
C ALA A 976 -0.26 24.47 10.07
N ARG A 977 -0.38 24.30 11.40
CA ARG A 977 -1.13 25.22 12.28
C ARG A 977 -0.71 26.69 12.20
N ALA A 978 0.55 26.99 11.85
CA ALA A 978 1.00 28.37 11.64
C ALA A 978 0.39 29.05 10.39
N ALA A 979 -0.02 28.26 9.39
CA ALA A 979 -0.71 28.74 8.19
C ALA A 979 -2.23 28.87 8.39
N ALA A 980 -2.83 28.19 9.39
CA ALA A 980 -4.26 28.21 9.65
C ALA A 980 -4.84 29.59 10.04
N GLY A 981 -3.99 30.59 10.32
CA GLY A 981 -4.43 31.98 10.54
C GLY A 981 -4.84 32.74 9.27
N ASP A 982 -4.53 32.21 8.08
CA ASP A 982 -4.90 32.78 6.78
C ASP A 982 -5.44 31.64 5.87
N PRO A 983 -6.71 31.68 5.43
CA PRO A 983 -7.30 30.64 4.60
C PRO A 983 -6.52 30.36 3.30
N GLN A 984 -5.95 31.40 2.67
CA GLN A 984 -5.18 31.24 1.44
C GLN A 984 -3.84 30.54 1.73
N ALA A 985 -3.14 30.97 2.78
CA ALA A 985 -1.90 30.32 3.21
C ALA A 985 -2.13 28.86 3.65
N ALA A 986 -3.26 28.56 4.29
CA ALA A 986 -3.66 27.21 4.67
C ALA A 986 -3.88 26.31 3.43
N ALA A 987 -4.69 26.75 2.47
CA ALA A 987 -4.93 26.02 1.22
C ALA A 987 -3.64 25.81 0.40
N GLU A 988 -2.75 26.81 0.35
CA GLU A 988 -1.44 26.67 -0.29
C GLU A 988 -0.49 25.74 0.47
N HIS A 989 -0.52 25.73 1.80
CA HIS A 989 0.28 24.82 2.62
C HIS A 989 -0.17 23.38 2.39
N VAL A 990 -1.47 23.10 2.41
CA VAL A 990 -2.00 21.75 2.20
C VAL A 990 -1.72 21.26 0.77
N MET A 991 -1.91 22.08 -0.26
CA MET A 991 -1.52 21.76 -1.65
C MET A 991 -0.04 21.43 -1.80
N ARG A 992 0.83 22.19 -1.12
CA ARG A 992 2.28 21.94 -1.13
C ARG A 992 2.60 20.62 -0.42
N ARG A 993 1.92 20.36 0.70
CA ARG A 993 2.06 19.15 1.52
C ARG A 993 1.64 17.87 0.80
N SER A 994 0.56 17.92 0.00
CA SER A 994 0.05 16.77 -0.76
C SER A 994 0.99 16.33 -1.90
N THR A 995 1.79 17.27 -2.42
CA THR A 995 2.75 17.08 -3.52
C THR A 995 4.22 17.05 -3.08
N ASP A 996 4.49 17.17 -1.77
CA ASP A 996 5.82 17.06 -1.18
C ASP A 996 6.18 15.58 -0.95
N TRP A 997 7.04 15.04 -1.80
CA TRP A 997 7.54 13.67 -1.70
C TRP A 997 8.29 13.37 -0.38
N SER A 998 8.76 14.40 0.33
CA SER A 998 9.44 14.25 1.62
C SER A 998 8.47 14.15 2.80
N GLN A 999 7.18 14.45 2.59
CA GLN A 999 6.17 14.50 3.63
C GLN A 999 5.67 13.09 4.03
N PRO A 1000 5.94 12.60 5.25
CA PRO A 1000 5.42 11.31 5.69
C PRO A 1000 3.90 11.34 5.98
N VAL A 1001 3.36 12.46 6.45
CA VAL A 1001 1.93 12.66 6.79
C VAL A 1001 1.31 13.66 5.79
N PRO A 1002 0.97 13.27 4.54
CA PRO A 1002 0.38 14.20 3.58
C PRO A 1002 -0.99 14.71 4.05
N GLU A 1003 -1.82 13.80 4.57
CA GLU A 1003 -3.09 14.02 5.27
C GLU A 1003 -3.27 12.88 6.31
N TRP A 1004 -4.26 12.98 7.18
CA TRP A 1004 -4.67 11.95 8.15
C TRP A 1004 -5.57 10.83 7.59
N GLY A 1005 -5.94 10.87 6.31
CA GLY A 1005 -6.91 9.94 5.74
C GLY A 1005 -8.24 9.98 6.50
N LEU A 1006 -8.70 8.82 6.95
CA LEU A 1006 -9.96 8.63 7.67
C LEU A 1006 -9.76 8.53 9.21
N ALA A 1007 -8.59 8.95 9.73
CA ALA A 1007 -8.37 8.99 11.17
C ALA A 1007 -9.38 9.91 11.87
N GLY A 1008 -9.81 9.52 13.07
CA GLY A 1008 -10.88 10.20 13.81
C GLY A 1008 -12.31 9.74 13.49
N ASN A 1009 -12.53 8.92 12.45
CA ASN A 1009 -13.85 8.35 12.16
C ASN A 1009 -14.45 7.60 13.38
N ALA A 1010 -15.75 7.74 13.60
CA ALA A 1010 -16.42 7.23 14.80
C ALA A 1010 -17.91 6.84 14.61
N ALA A 1011 -18.61 7.42 13.62
CA ALA A 1011 -20.02 7.08 13.36
C ALA A 1011 -20.40 7.14 11.88
N PHE A 1012 -21.55 6.56 11.55
CA PHE A 1012 -22.21 6.61 10.25
C PHE A 1012 -23.68 6.98 10.44
N VAL A 1013 -24.13 8.08 9.85
CA VAL A 1013 -25.54 8.52 9.88
C VAL A 1013 -26.18 8.26 8.51
N ILE A 1014 -27.31 7.56 8.53
CA ILE A 1014 -28.20 7.30 7.40
C ILE A 1014 -29.52 8.06 7.67
N GLY A 1015 -29.77 9.14 6.92
CA GLY A 1015 -30.98 9.94 7.09
C GLY A 1015 -30.94 11.27 6.31
N PRO A 1016 -31.95 12.14 6.43
CA PRO A 1016 -32.00 13.41 5.70
C PRO A 1016 -30.94 14.41 6.20
N ARG A 1017 -30.54 15.36 5.34
CA ARG A 1017 -29.50 16.37 5.66
C ARG A 1017 -29.84 17.16 6.92
N SER A 1018 -31.12 17.47 7.14
CA SER A 1018 -31.66 18.20 8.29
C SER A 1018 -31.27 17.63 9.66
N LEU A 1019 -30.99 16.32 9.76
CA LEU A 1019 -30.45 15.74 11.00
C LEU A 1019 -29.09 16.31 11.42
N THR A 1020 -28.35 16.87 10.47
CA THR A 1020 -26.92 17.20 10.60
C THR A 1020 -26.57 18.59 10.08
N GLU A 1021 -27.53 19.41 9.62
CA GLU A 1021 -27.23 20.61 8.83
C GLU A 1021 -26.39 21.65 9.58
N ASP A 1022 -26.81 21.99 10.80
CA ASP A 1022 -26.12 22.93 11.69
C ASP A 1022 -25.07 22.28 12.61
N LEU A 1023 -24.67 21.03 12.37
CA LEU A 1023 -23.74 20.29 13.24
C LEU A 1023 -22.31 20.28 12.68
N ASP A 1024 -21.34 20.76 13.46
CA ASP A 1024 -19.93 20.46 13.23
C ASP A 1024 -19.62 19.05 13.75
N LEU A 1025 -19.48 18.09 12.84
CA LEU A 1025 -19.18 16.70 13.16
C LEU A 1025 -17.66 16.41 13.16
N GLY A 1026 -16.83 17.45 13.04
CA GLY A 1026 -15.37 17.40 13.15
C GLY A 1026 -14.67 16.51 12.12
N GLY A 1027 -15.31 16.20 10.99
CA GLY A 1027 -14.82 15.19 10.05
C GLY A 1027 -14.76 13.77 10.64
N ARG A 1028 -15.62 13.43 11.60
CA ARG A 1028 -15.64 12.11 12.28
C ARG A 1028 -16.77 11.17 11.84
N VAL A 1029 -17.74 11.67 11.07
CA VAL A 1029 -19.00 10.99 10.81
C VAL A 1029 -19.19 10.78 9.31
N PHE A 1030 -19.43 9.53 8.90
CA PHE A 1030 -19.86 9.22 7.54
C PHE A 1030 -21.32 9.63 7.38
N LEU A 1031 -21.71 10.20 6.24
CA LEU A 1031 -23.06 10.76 6.04
C LEU A 1031 -23.68 10.25 4.73
N HIS A 1032 -24.71 9.40 4.81
CA HIS A 1032 -25.55 9.04 3.66
C HIS A 1032 -26.91 9.74 3.77
N SER A 1033 -27.30 10.44 2.71
CA SER A 1033 -28.66 10.97 2.61
C SER A 1033 -29.64 9.82 2.39
N TYR A 1034 -30.75 9.80 3.12
CA TYR A 1034 -31.80 8.77 3.01
C TYR A 1034 -33.15 9.36 3.43
N ASN A 1035 -34.23 8.93 2.76
CA ASN A 1035 -35.61 9.29 3.12
C ASN A 1035 -36.48 8.01 3.16
N PRO A 1036 -36.99 7.59 4.34
CA PRO A 1036 -37.79 6.38 4.47
C PRO A 1036 -39.13 6.45 3.70
N ASP A 1037 -39.73 7.64 3.56
CA ASP A 1037 -41.02 7.81 2.87
C ASP A 1037 -40.96 7.42 1.38
N LEU A 1038 -39.76 7.39 0.80
CA LEU A 1038 -39.49 7.05 -0.59
C LEU A 1038 -39.00 5.61 -0.78
N ASP A 1039 -38.89 4.83 0.30
CA ASP A 1039 -38.45 3.42 0.31
C ASP A 1039 -39.48 2.48 0.98
N PRO A 1040 -40.73 2.39 0.49
CA PRO A 1040 -41.79 1.57 1.10
C PRO A 1040 -41.55 0.05 1.03
N THR A 1041 -40.40 -0.37 0.48
CA THR A 1041 -39.96 -1.76 0.38
C THR A 1041 -38.76 -2.08 1.27
N ASN A 1042 -38.19 -1.07 1.94
CA ASN A 1042 -36.92 -1.13 2.67
C ASN A 1042 -35.72 -1.61 1.82
N SER A 1043 -35.80 -1.56 0.49
CA SER A 1043 -34.76 -2.09 -0.40
C SER A 1043 -33.55 -1.16 -0.50
N THR A 1044 -33.76 0.15 -0.30
CA THR A 1044 -32.64 1.07 -0.11
C THR A 1044 -32.04 0.88 1.27
N LEU A 1045 -32.85 0.78 2.33
CA LEU A 1045 -32.38 0.53 3.69
C LEU A 1045 -31.55 -0.76 3.78
N GLU A 1046 -32.01 -1.84 3.14
CA GLU A 1046 -31.30 -3.11 3.01
C GLU A 1046 -29.94 -2.93 2.35
N LEU A 1047 -29.88 -2.24 1.20
CA LEU A 1047 -28.63 -1.93 0.51
C LEU A 1047 -27.66 -1.11 1.40
N LEU A 1048 -28.17 -0.10 2.12
CA LEU A 1048 -27.37 0.78 2.97
C LEU A 1048 -26.78 0.05 4.19
N LEU A 1049 -27.55 -0.86 4.80
CA LEU A 1049 -27.10 -1.67 5.94
C LEU A 1049 -26.20 -2.84 5.53
N THR A 1050 -26.42 -3.45 4.37
CA THR A 1050 -25.62 -4.63 3.93
C THR A 1050 -24.30 -4.27 3.26
N ALA A 1051 -24.15 -3.08 2.68
CA ALA A 1051 -22.91 -2.65 2.02
C ALA A 1051 -22.23 -1.40 2.66
N PRO A 1052 -22.73 -0.15 2.56
CA PRO A 1052 -22.10 1.02 3.19
C PRO A 1052 -21.83 0.90 4.69
N ALA A 1053 -22.75 0.33 5.47
CA ALA A 1053 -22.55 0.12 6.91
C ALA A 1053 -21.41 -0.87 7.22
N VAL A 1054 -21.31 -1.97 6.46
CA VAL A 1054 -20.21 -2.94 6.60
C VAL A 1054 -18.87 -2.30 6.17
N VAL A 1055 -18.84 -1.56 5.06
CA VAL A 1055 -17.64 -0.87 4.59
C VAL A 1055 -17.16 0.19 5.58
N THR A 1056 -18.06 0.98 6.17
CA THR A 1056 -17.71 1.97 7.19
C THR A 1056 -17.24 1.31 8.49
N GLN A 1057 -17.82 0.17 8.87
CA GLN A 1057 -17.36 -0.63 10.01
C GLN A 1057 -15.96 -1.23 9.79
N TRP A 1058 -15.66 -1.70 8.57
CA TRP A 1058 -14.35 -2.20 8.20
C TRP A 1058 -13.29 -1.10 8.19
N ILE A 1059 -13.62 0.09 7.67
CA ILE A 1059 -12.76 1.27 7.78
C ILE A 1059 -12.51 1.61 9.26
N ASN A 1060 -13.56 1.69 10.08
CA ASN A 1060 -13.42 1.98 11.51
C ASN A 1060 -12.53 0.95 12.21
N SER A 1061 -12.77 -0.34 11.99
CA SER A 1061 -11.98 -1.45 12.53
C SER A 1061 -10.50 -1.34 12.15
N GLN A 1062 -10.17 -1.06 10.89
CA GLN A 1062 -8.79 -0.89 10.43
C GLN A 1062 -8.05 0.19 11.24
N TYR A 1063 -8.67 1.36 11.44
CA TYR A 1063 -8.08 2.46 12.21
C TYR A 1063 -8.06 2.15 13.72
N TYR A 1064 -9.12 1.54 14.26
CA TYR A 1064 -9.22 1.10 15.66
C TYR A 1064 -8.04 0.17 16.01
N PHE A 1065 -7.91 -0.95 15.31
CA PHE A 1065 -6.90 -1.95 15.63
C PHE A 1065 -5.47 -1.47 15.33
N SER A 1066 -5.27 -0.70 14.25
CA SER A 1066 -3.98 -0.04 13.97
C SER A 1066 -3.59 1.01 15.01
N THR A 1067 -4.53 1.51 15.81
CA THR A 1067 -4.28 2.45 16.92
C THR A 1067 -4.01 1.72 18.24
N VAL A 1068 -4.76 0.63 18.51
CA VAL A 1068 -4.66 -0.15 19.76
C VAL A 1068 -3.41 -1.05 19.77
N ASP A 1069 -3.10 -1.74 18.67
CA ASP A 1069 -1.84 -2.49 18.50
C ASP A 1069 -1.14 -2.06 17.19
N PRO A 1070 -0.40 -0.93 17.22
CA PRO A 1070 0.27 -0.39 16.04
C PRO A 1070 1.47 -1.21 15.56
N GLN A 1071 1.79 -2.34 16.21
CA GLN A 1071 2.86 -3.27 15.81
C GLN A 1071 2.32 -4.53 15.11
N ARG A 1072 1.21 -5.10 15.58
CA ARG A 1072 0.59 -6.32 15.00
C ARG A 1072 -0.50 -5.99 13.99
N PHE A 1073 -1.41 -5.08 14.32
CA PHE A 1073 -2.50 -4.65 13.45
C PHE A 1073 -2.19 -3.36 12.69
N GLY A 1074 -1.12 -2.64 13.05
CA GLY A 1074 -0.55 -1.51 12.30
C GLY A 1074 0.57 -1.93 11.33
N ALA A 1075 1.03 -0.99 10.51
CA ALA A 1075 2.13 -1.20 9.55
C ALA A 1075 3.51 -0.69 10.01
N GLY A 1076 3.66 -0.26 11.25
CA GLY A 1076 4.92 0.34 11.72
C GLY A 1076 5.20 1.73 11.11
N ASP A 1077 6.44 2.18 11.24
CA ASP A 1077 6.90 3.47 10.70
C ASP A 1077 6.98 3.47 9.16
N LYS A 1078 6.21 4.37 8.52
CA LYS A 1078 6.22 4.63 7.08
C LYS A 1078 7.61 4.92 6.53
N THR A 1079 8.51 5.55 7.30
CA THR A 1079 9.85 5.87 6.80
C THR A 1079 10.70 4.62 6.57
N THR A 1080 10.48 3.56 7.35
CA THR A 1080 11.16 2.25 7.22
C THR A 1080 10.55 1.36 6.15
N HIS A 1081 9.31 1.63 5.70
CA HIS A 1081 8.60 0.81 4.72
C HIS A 1081 9.42 0.53 3.47
N ASN A 1082 9.39 -0.72 3.06
CA ASN A 1082 9.97 -1.19 1.81
C ASN A 1082 8.88 -1.90 1.02
N VAL A 1083 8.56 -1.34 -0.14
CA VAL A 1083 7.44 -1.76 -0.98
C VAL A 1083 7.81 -3.04 -1.72
N ILE A 1084 6.99 -4.08 -1.62
CA ILE A 1084 7.12 -5.33 -2.35
C ILE A 1084 6.17 -5.31 -3.55
N GLY A 1085 6.69 -4.87 -4.71
CA GLY A 1085 5.89 -4.71 -5.93
C GLY A 1085 4.67 -3.82 -5.73
N ASP A 1086 3.50 -4.35 -6.08
CA ASP A 1086 2.18 -3.78 -5.83
C ASP A 1086 1.41 -4.51 -4.72
N ILE A 1087 2.05 -5.46 -4.02
CA ILE A 1087 1.43 -6.36 -3.05
C ILE A 1087 1.31 -5.70 -1.68
N GLY A 1088 2.42 -5.29 -1.07
CA GLY A 1088 2.46 -4.94 0.35
C GLY A 1088 3.74 -4.22 0.73
N VAL A 1089 3.85 -3.82 1.99
CA VAL A 1089 5.09 -3.31 2.56
C VAL A 1089 5.64 -4.28 3.60
N VAL A 1090 6.96 -4.36 3.70
CA VAL A 1090 7.66 -4.89 4.87
C VAL A 1090 8.32 -3.73 5.62
N SER A 1091 8.55 -3.88 6.92
CA SER A 1091 9.41 -2.96 7.69
C SER A 1091 10.83 -3.52 7.65
N GLY A 1092 11.71 -2.98 6.79
CA GLY A 1092 13.10 -3.45 6.69
C GLY A 1092 13.53 -3.93 5.30
N ALA A 1093 14.57 -4.76 5.24
CA ALA A 1093 15.06 -5.40 4.02
C ALA A 1093 14.41 -6.77 3.73
N HIS A 1094 13.82 -7.40 4.74
CA HIS A 1094 13.12 -8.69 4.70
C HIS A 1094 12.04 -8.73 5.79
N GLY A 1095 11.20 -9.77 5.78
CA GLY A 1095 10.16 -10.00 6.79
C GLY A 1095 8.76 -10.22 6.22
N ASP A 1096 7.80 -10.30 7.13
CA ASP A 1096 6.38 -10.48 6.82
C ASP A 1096 5.72 -9.19 6.32
N LEU A 1097 4.62 -9.33 5.57
CA LEU A 1097 3.83 -8.17 5.12
C LEU A 1097 3.14 -7.48 6.29
N ARG A 1098 3.03 -6.17 6.19
CA ARG A 1098 2.21 -5.36 7.08
C ARG A 1098 0.78 -5.25 6.55
N ILE A 1099 -0.18 -5.72 7.33
CA ILE A 1099 -1.63 -5.70 7.04
C ILE A 1099 -2.35 -4.41 7.51
N GLY A 1100 -1.63 -3.54 8.22
CA GLY A 1100 -2.19 -2.39 8.92
C GLY A 1100 -2.03 -1.05 8.23
N LEU A 1101 -2.37 0.02 8.95
CA LEU A 1101 -2.06 1.40 8.56
C LEU A 1101 -0.70 1.85 9.14
N PRO A 1102 0.08 2.67 8.42
CA PRO A 1102 1.32 3.24 8.93
C PRO A 1102 1.08 4.14 10.13
N TRP A 1103 2.06 4.24 11.03
CA TRP A 1103 1.98 5.16 12.18
C TRP A 1103 1.67 6.60 11.75
N GLN A 1104 2.21 7.06 10.62
CA GLN A 1104 1.97 8.41 10.08
C GLN A 1104 0.60 8.61 9.40
N ALA A 1105 -0.32 7.65 9.48
CA ALA A 1105 -1.75 7.86 9.24
C ALA A 1105 -2.56 8.07 10.54
N ILE A 1106 -1.96 7.82 11.72
CA ILE A 1106 -2.67 7.76 13.01
C ILE A 1106 -2.01 8.62 14.09
N PHE A 1107 -0.68 8.73 14.10
CA PHE A 1107 0.11 9.37 15.15
C PHE A 1107 0.96 10.54 14.58
N PRO A 1108 1.07 11.67 15.29
CA PRO A 1108 1.91 12.82 14.92
C PRO A 1108 3.41 12.60 15.17
N GLY A 1109 3.78 11.46 15.75
CA GLY A 1109 5.16 11.04 16.02
C GLY A 1109 5.24 9.54 16.26
N ASP A 1110 6.39 9.06 16.71
CA ASP A 1110 6.62 7.65 17.03
C ASP A 1110 5.83 7.25 18.30
N PRO A 1111 4.86 6.31 18.21
CA PRO A 1111 4.06 5.87 19.34
C PRO A 1111 4.84 4.98 20.33
N VAL A 1112 5.94 4.35 19.89
CA VAL A 1112 6.78 3.48 20.74
C VAL A 1112 7.79 4.32 21.51
N ALA A 1113 8.46 5.29 20.85
CA ALA A 1113 9.40 6.18 21.54
C ALA A 1113 8.72 7.11 22.56
N ALA A 1114 7.45 7.48 22.32
CA ALA A 1114 6.64 8.22 23.28
C ALA A 1114 6.22 7.38 24.49
N ALA A 1115 6.01 6.07 24.32
CA ALA A 1115 5.74 5.11 25.39
C ALA A 1115 6.99 4.75 26.22
N ALA A 1116 8.19 4.84 25.62
CA ALA A 1116 9.45 4.44 26.24
C ALA A 1116 10.18 5.57 27.00
N GLY A 1117 9.54 6.74 27.19
CA GLY A 1117 10.07 7.81 28.04
C GLY A 1117 11.48 8.31 27.68
N SER A 1118 11.75 8.65 26.41
CA SER A 1118 13.11 9.03 25.99
C SER A 1118 13.64 10.30 26.71
N SER A 1119 14.55 10.09 27.66
CA SER A 1119 15.11 11.16 28.48
C SER A 1119 16.18 11.96 27.72
N ARG A 1120 15.89 13.24 27.44
CA ARG A 1120 16.92 14.25 27.12
C ARG A 1120 16.78 15.59 27.87
N SER A 1121 15.81 15.72 28.77
CA SER A 1121 15.52 16.97 29.49
C SER A 1121 15.25 16.78 30.99
N GLY A 1122 16.24 16.26 31.72
CA GLY A 1122 16.27 16.26 33.19
C GLY A 1122 15.27 15.31 33.88
N PRO A 1123 15.39 15.14 35.22
CA PRO A 1123 14.45 14.34 36.00
C PRO A 1123 13.26 15.21 36.44
N SER A 1124 12.24 15.33 35.60
CA SER A 1124 10.86 15.52 36.06
C SER A 1124 10.27 14.16 36.43
N SER A 1125 9.43 14.11 37.47
CA SER A 1125 8.92 12.87 38.09
C SER A 1125 7.98 12.03 37.21
N ASP A 1126 7.63 12.52 36.02
CA ASP A 1126 6.63 11.90 35.15
C ASP A 1126 7.35 10.99 34.15
N ALA A 1127 7.67 9.78 34.59
CA ALA A 1127 8.10 8.71 33.69
C ALA A 1127 6.95 8.40 32.73
N GLY A 1128 7.14 8.68 31.44
CA GLY A 1128 6.09 8.54 30.44
C GLY A 1128 5.60 7.11 30.32
N SER A 1129 4.35 6.87 30.72
CA SER A 1129 3.63 5.61 30.51
C SER A 1129 3.36 5.39 29.02
N PRO A 1130 3.20 4.12 28.57
CA PRO A 1130 2.60 3.79 27.27
C PRO A 1130 1.30 4.54 26.96
N ALA A 1131 0.55 4.95 27.99
CA ALA A 1131 -0.67 5.73 27.81
C ALA A 1131 -0.44 7.09 27.10
N ALA A 1132 0.71 7.72 27.34
CA ALA A 1132 1.03 9.04 26.83
C ALA A 1132 1.28 9.09 25.31
N SER A 1133 1.43 7.94 24.65
CA SER A 1133 1.59 7.85 23.19
C SER A 1133 0.27 7.64 22.46
N VAL A 1134 -0.61 6.78 22.98
CA VAL A 1134 -1.95 6.56 22.42
C VAL A 1134 -2.81 7.81 22.54
N LEU A 1135 -2.71 8.55 23.66
CA LEU A 1135 -3.38 9.84 23.86
C LEU A 1135 -2.84 10.99 23.00
N ARG A 1136 -1.84 10.73 22.15
CA ARG A 1136 -1.37 11.63 21.10
C ARG A 1136 -1.81 11.15 19.70
N GLY A 1137 -2.46 10.00 19.59
CA GLY A 1137 -3.10 9.54 18.36
C GLY A 1137 -4.22 10.50 17.92
N VAL A 1138 -4.43 10.57 16.62
CA VAL A 1138 -5.46 11.39 15.96
C VAL A 1138 -6.79 10.64 15.85
N HIS A 1139 -6.74 9.31 15.79
CA HIS A 1139 -7.92 8.47 15.90
C HIS A 1139 -8.14 8.05 17.36
N GLU A 1140 -9.29 8.39 17.92
CA GLU A 1140 -9.81 7.72 19.12
C GLU A 1140 -10.34 6.33 18.69
N PRO A 1141 -9.85 5.21 19.25
CA PRO A 1141 -10.35 3.88 18.89
C PRO A 1141 -11.73 3.66 19.52
N LEU A 1142 -12.77 4.12 18.81
CA LEU A 1142 -14.18 3.93 19.14
C LEU A 1142 -14.78 2.92 18.14
N ARG A 1143 -15.46 1.88 18.61
CA ARG A 1143 -16.25 1.01 17.72
C ARG A 1143 -17.39 1.80 17.07
N LEU A 1144 -17.56 1.65 15.76
CA LEU A 1144 -18.48 2.45 14.96
C LEU A 1144 -19.90 2.50 15.55
N MET A 1145 -20.46 3.71 15.61
CA MET A 1145 -21.89 3.90 15.81
C MET A 1145 -22.61 4.09 14.48
N ILE A 1146 -23.63 3.27 14.19
CA ILE A 1146 -24.51 3.45 13.03
C ILE A 1146 -25.83 4.02 13.54
N VAL A 1147 -26.26 5.14 12.96
CA VAL A 1147 -27.49 5.87 13.30
C VAL A 1147 -28.39 5.89 12.07
N VAL A 1148 -29.61 5.38 12.19
CA VAL A 1148 -30.56 5.21 11.09
C VAL A 1148 -31.85 5.97 11.36
N PHE A 1149 -32.28 6.79 10.41
CA PHE A 1149 -33.57 7.47 10.44
C PHE A 1149 -34.62 6.64 9.69
N ALA A 1150 -35.24 5.70 10.42
CA ALA A 1150 -36.29 4.80 9.94
C ALA A 1150 -37.01 4.16 11.12
N ASP A 1151 -38.20 3.58 10.88
CA ASP A 1151 -38.97 2.87 11.89
C ASP A 1151 -38.22 1.64 12.42
N LEU A 1152 -38.33 1.39 13.74
CA LEU A 1152 -37.66 0.27 14.41
C LEU A 1152 -37.98 -1.09 13.76
N LYS A 1153 -39.21 -1.24 13.25
CA LYS A 1153 -39.69 -2.47 12.61
C LYS A 1153 -38.95 -2.77 11.30
N ASP A 1154 -38.71 -1.75 10.49
CA ASP A 1154 -38.08 -1.89 9.18
C ASP A 1154 -36.59 -2.20 9.32
N ILE A 1155 -35.90 -1.50 10.23
CA ILE A 1155 -34.52 -1.81 10.60
C ILE A 1155 -34.42 -3.23 11.17
N SER A 1156 -35.37 -3.65 12.03
CA SER A 1156 -35.38 -5.00 12.60
C SER A 1156 -35.57 -6.09 11.53
N GLY A 1157 -36.39 -5.84 10.51
CA GLY A 1157 -36.58 -6.76 9.39
C GLY A 1157 -35.27 -7.01 8.65
N VAL A 1158 -34.63 -5.93 8.19
CA VAL A 1158 -33.34 -6.00 7.50
C VAL A 1158 -32.26 -6.71 8.34
N VAL A 1159 -32.15 -6.41 9.64
CA VAL A 1159 -31.18 -7.09 10.50
C VAL A 1159 -31.53 -8.57 10.70
N ALA A 1160 -32.80 -8.94 10.80
CA ALA A 1160 -33.23 -10.34 10.97
C ALA A 1160 -33.01 -11.19 9.71
N ASP A 1161 -33.06 -10.60 8.51
CA ASP A 1161 -32.85 -11.32 7.25
C ASP A 1161 -31.35 -11.56 6.94
N HIS A 1162 -30.44 -10.81 7.57
CA HIS A 1162 -29.00 -10.81 7.25
C HIS A 1162 -28.11 -11.23 8.42
N GLY A 1163 -27.63 -12.47 8.41
CA GLY A 1163 -26.83 -13.07 9.50
C GLY A 1163 -25.51 -12.36 9.81
N ASN A 1164 -24.89 -11.68 8.83
CA ASN A 1164 -23.72 -10.83 9.06
C ASN A 1164 -24.07 -9.57 9.86
N LEU A 1165 -25.27 -8.99 9.69
CA LEU A 1165 -25.74 -7.86 10.50
C LEU A 1165 -26.08 -8.30 11.93
N GLN A 1166 -26.70 -9.49 12.09
CA GLN A 1166 -26.93 -10.08 13.40
C GLN A 1166 -25.63 -10.29 14.17
N ASN A 1167 -24.59 -10.80 13.50
CA ASN A 1167 -23.25 -10.88 14.08
C ASN A 1167 -22.72 -9.48 14.41
N MET A 1168 -22.62 -8.58 13.43
CA MET A 1168 -22.01 -7.25 13.61
C MET A 1168 -22.61 -6.45 14.79
N PHE A 1169 -23.94 -6.49 14.98
CA PHE A 1169 -24.62 -5.78 16.06
C PHE A 1169 -24.76 -6.61 17.34
N GLY A 1170 -25.19 -7.88 17.25
CA GLY A 1170 -25.41 -8.77 18.40
C GLY A 1170 -24.12 -9.14 19.13
N ASN A 1171 -23.01 -9.26 18.39
CA ASN A 1171 -21.68 -9.51 18.92
C ASN A 1171 -20.91 -8.21 19.30
N GLU A 1172 -21.58 -7.06 19.28
CA GLU A 1172 -21.05 -5.75 19.69
C GLU A 1172 -19.81 -5.26 18.91
N TRP A 1173 -19.70 -5.58 17.62
CA TRP A 1173 -18.63 -5.05 16.76
C TRP A 1173 -18.91 -3.61 16.32
N ALA A 1174 -20.18 -3.31 16.04
CA ALA A 1174 -20.71 -1.96 15.88
C ALA A 1174 -21.97 -1.77 16.75
N SER A 1175 -22.30 -0.53 17.11
CA SER A 1175 -23.54 -0.21 17.83
C SER A 1175 -24.58 0.38 16.87
N LEU A 1176 -25.81 -0.13 16.88
CA LEU A 1176 -26.91 0.41 16.08
C LEU A 1176 -27.86 1.27 16.93
N CYS A 1177 -28.20 2.45 16.41
CA CYS A 1177 -29.22 3.35 16.94
C CYS A 1177 -30.21 3.69 15.82
N ALA A 1178 -31.49 3.74 16.16
CA ALA A 1178 -32.56 4.25 15.32
C ALA A 1178 -33.03 5.61 15.85
N ILE A 1179 -33.44 6.49 14.94
CA ILE A 1179 -34.14 7.74 15.22
C ILE A 1179 -35.52 7.61 14.60
N ASP A 1180 -36.56 7.60 15.42
CA ASP A 1180 -37.94 7.48 15.00
C ASP A 1180 -38.36 8.70 14.14
N PRO A 1181 -38.80 8.52 12.87
CA PRO A 1181 -39.09 9.65 11.98
C PRO A 1181 -40.24 10.56 12.44
N THR A 1182 -41.17 10.04 13.23
CA THR A 1182 -42.37 10.78 13.67
C THR A 1182 -42.12 11.58 14.96
N THR A 1183 -41.30 11.05 15.86
CA THR A 1183 -41.13 11.56 17.23
C THR A 1183 -39.73 12.09 17.52
N GLY A 1184 -38.74 11.77 16.69
CA GLY A 1184 -37.32 12.09 16.90
C GLY A 1184 -36.66 11.31 18.05
N ILE A 1185 -37.38 10.38 18.67
CA ILE A 1185 -36.90 9.59 19.81
C ILE A 1185 -35.84 8.60 19.34
N ALA A 1186 -34.70 8.58 20.02
CA ALA A 1186 -33.63 7.63 19.78
C ALA A 1186 -33.87 6.30 20.52
N SER A 1187 -33.56 5.19 19.86
CA SER A 1187 -33.54 3.84 20.44
C SER A 1187 -32.28 3.09 20.03
N ARG A 1188 -31.68 2.32 20.95
CA ARG A 1188 -30.49 1.49 20.72
C ARG A 1188 -30.90 0.02 20.54
N LEU A 1189 -30.21 -0.69 19.64
CA LEU A 1189 -30.27 -2.16 19.59
C LEU A 1189 -29.26 -2.77 20.58
N ASP A 1190 -29.71 -3.68 21.44
CA ASP A 1190 -28.86 -4.41 22.38
C ASP A 1190 -28.25 -5.70 21.77
N ARG A 1191 -27.35 -6.35 22.52
CA ARG A 1191 -26.70 -7.62 22.12
C ARG A 1191 -27.65 -8.80 21.91
N HIS A 1192 -28.89 -8.69 22.39
CA HIS A 1192 -29.95 -9.68 22.21
C HIS A 1192 -30.89 -9.30 21.05
N LEU A 1193 -30.48 -8.34 20.22
CA LEU A 1193 -31.22 -7.76 19.10
C LEU A 1193 -32.59 -7.19 19.51
N LYS A 1194 -32.67 -6.57 20.70
CA LYS A 1194 -33.86 -5.88 21.19
C LYS A 1194 -33.65 -4.38 21.28
N TRP A 1195 -34.67 -3.62 20.94
CA TRP A 1195 -34.66 -2.16 21.06
C TRP A 1195 -34.90 -1.73 22.50
N GLN A 1196 -34.08 -0.79 22.96
CA GLN A 1196 -34.23 -0.07 24.22
C GLN A 1196 -34.18 1.44 23.95
N PRO A 1197 -34.95 2.29 24.66
CA PRO A 1197 -34.85 3.73 24.49
C PRO A 1197 -33.43 4.24 24.79
N TRP A 1198 -32.94 5.20 24.01
CA TRP A 1198 -31.68 5.88 24.33
C TRP A 1198 -31.93 6.84 25.48
N HIS A 1199 -31.26 6.62 26.61
CA HIS A 1199 -31.25 7.52 27.76
C HIS A 1199 -29.85 8.07 27.95
N GLN A 1200 -29.73 9.36 28.26
CA GLN A 1200 -28.44 9.98 28.57
C GLN A 1200 -27.87 9.47 29.91
N ALA A 1201 -26.56 9.66 30.11
CA ALA A 1201 -25.86 9.30 31.35
C ALA A 1201 -26.55 9.88 32.60
N ASP A 1202 -26.81 11.19 32.56
CA ASP A 1202 -27.35 11.97 33.67
C ASP A 1202 -28.83 11.66 33.94
N GLU A 1203 -29.61 11.34 32.91
CA GLU A 1203 -31.03 10.94 33.04
C GLU A 1203 -31.17 9.61 33.79
N LYS A 1204 -30.33 8.61 33.47
CA LYS A 1204 -30.33 7.32 34.18
C LYS A 1204 -29.93 7.48 35.65
N ILE A 1205 -29.06 8.43 35.98
CA ILE A 1205 -28.60 8.68 37.36
C ILE A 1205 -29.64 9.49 38.15
N GLY A 1206 -30.25 10.51 37.54
CA GLY A 1206 -31.35 11.27 38.14
C GLY A 1206 -32.64 10.47 38.35
N ALA A 1207 -32.79 9.31 37.68
CA ALA A 1207 -33.87 8.35 37.91
C ALA A 1207 -33.50 7.21 38.88
N ALA A 1208 -32.21 7.03 39.20
CA ALA A 1208 -31.69 5.97 40.08
C ALA A 1208 -31.27 6.47 41.48
N LEU A 1209 -31.16 7.78 41.67
CA LEU A 1209 -30.97 8.49 42.94
C LEU A 1209 -32.31 8.92 43.56
#